data_AF-A0A972QG52-F1
#
_entry.id   AF-A0A972QG52-F1
#
_cell.length_a   1.000
_cell.length_b   1.000
_cell.length_c   1.000
_cell.angle_alpha   90.00
_cell.angle_beta   90.00
_cell.angle_gamma   90.00
#
_symmetry.space_group_name_H-M   'P 1'
#
loop_
_entity.id
_entity.type
_entity.pdbx_description
1 polymer ?
#
loop_
_entity_poly.entity_id
_entity_poly.type
_entity_poly.pdbx_seq_one_letter_code
_entity_poly.pdbx_strand_id
1 'polypeptide(L)'
;MHISRYTKIVAIILTVALCPFSAIAQPNLENALREIDRPVREQAADRLEAPPKRIPKIKEPLEIEKPLIEGPKFFVKNITLKGTVSIPVENFTPLIKKYENREVSMEELKILAKKIERRYLKKGIIAACFIPPQDVKEGEIVLQVVEAKMGELKVKQDHVYYNKKRVAYYWTLKQGEVMKYYEMSTSLQLMNKNPDKTVKATLHAGKKPGTTDVLLESDTNFPIHTTFTFDNAGGPSTGVFRKGMGVTHNNFLGLDDTLLLGDTFGDHFQTLYGYHSIPFTDFGTSVMYGGARSKSFAKKDFESFDMRAYSKDYSAYVYQDIYARDGYTGEYYMGLEGKDRTTYTDDATINRDRLRILRFGSKLLFRGTQSSIYLKPEISQGINLFGARRKRDATSSRQATNTFSKFKVDVNYSKSISPGFQFKAQGKFQLAGEKLNPSEQAFYGGMNSVRGYPDGDYSADNGYQVNLEFLVPPLFLPDSIKLPYARNPIKNDLTGVVFFDYAYGEKRGYIEGERTRRKLASVGLGFRFHVYDQALFRFEWGHIIPLGDLPLSQMDSQRLHLALDIQDRIPQEIERISKIMEEDNMKQWAWNILNDEVRKPVSNLRENLYWYYRMAAVAQKEGDLDKAREYYAKALDIGKSSYDQTLVYVKNCAKQRKEFEESNKVAMRFYKEGNFEKAKEIWEKISKDAKAKPLVLEF
;
A
#
# COMPACT_ATOMS: atom_id res chain seq x y z
N MET A 1 51.72 -37.45 -24.50
CA MET A 1 51.49 -36.00 -24.26
C MET A 1 50.12 -35.48 -24.75
N HIS A 2 49.11 -36.34 -24.97
CA HIS A 2 47.76 -35.94 -25.43
C HIS A 2 46.63 -36.05 -24.38
N ILE A 3 46.91 -36.63 -23.20
CA ILE A 3 45.90 -36.87 -22.15
C ILE A 3 45.58 -35.60 -21.33
N SER A 4 46.48 -34.60 -21.32
CA SER A 4 46.35 -33.36 -20.53
C SER A 4 45.33 -32.36 -21.08
N ARG A 5 45.09 -32.33 -22.39
CA ARG A 5 44.09 -31.42 -22.99
C ARG A 5 42.66 -31.92 -22.78
N TYR A 6 42.42 -33.22 -22.88
CA TYR A 6 41.10 -33.81 -22.62
C TYR A 6 40.71 -33.77 -21.15
N THR A 7 41.63 -33.97 -20.20
CA THR A 7 41.33 -33.82 -18.76
C THR A 7 41.08 -32.37 -18.38
N LYS A 8 41.75 -31.39 -19.00
CA LYS A 8 41.45 -29.97 -18.79
C LYS A 8 40.11 -29.57 -19.42
N ILE A 9 39.77 -30.06 -20.61
CA ILE A 9 38.47 -29.79 -21.25
C ILE A 9 37.33 -30.47 -20.49
N VAL A 10 37.50 -31.72 -20.04
CA VAL A 10 36.49 -32.42 -19.21
C VAL A 10 36.38 -31.78 -17.83
N ALA A 11 37.49 -31.34 -17.21
CA ALA A 11 37.45 -30.62 -15.94
C ALA A 11 36.83 -29.22 -16.08
N ILE A 12 37.00 -28.54 -17.22
CA ILE A 12 36.35 -27.25 -17.54
C ILE A 12 34.86 -27.45 -17.86
N ILE A 13 34.48 -28.48 -18.62
CA ILE A 13 33.08 -28.85 -18.87
C ILE A 13 32.40 -29.27 -17.56
N LEU A 14 33.10 -29.98 -16.66
CA LEU A 14 32.60 -30.26 -15.31
C LEU A 14 32.52 -28.99 -14.46
N THR A 15 33.54 -28.12 -14.43
CA THR A 15 33.46 -26.87 -13.65
C THR A 15 32.42 -25.89 -14.18
N VAL A 16 32.12 -25.91 -15.48
CA VAL A 16 31.08 -25.09 -16.11
C VAL A 16 29.69 -25.74 -15.99
N ALA A 17 29.60 -27.06 -15.90
CA ALA A 17 28.38 -27.77 -15.47
C ALA A 17 28.13 -27.65 -13.96
N LEU A 18 29.16 -27.33 -13.16
CA LEU A 18 29.15 -27.16 -11.70
C LEU A 18 29.07 -25.72 -11.22
N CYS A 19 29.34 -24.75 -12.09
CA CYS A 19 28.67 -23.45 -12.00
C CYS A 19 27.24 -23.73 -12.45
N PRO A 20 26.24 -23.89 -11.55
CA PRO A 20 24.89 -23.65 -12.00
C PRO A 20 24.96 -22.25 -12.58
N PHE A 21 24.86 -22.12 -13.91
CA PHE A 21 24.51 -20.87 -14.59
C PHE A 21 23.48 -20.26 -13.67
N SER A 22 23.88 -19.21 -12.91
CA SER A 22 23.18 -18.80 -11.67
C SER A 22 21.73 -18.95 -11.98
N ALA A 23 21.08 -19.98 -11.43
CA ALA A 23 19.72 -20.28 -11.81
C ALA A 23 19.04 -19.00 -11.39
N ILE A 24 18.73 -18.18 -12.41
CA ILE A 24 18.52 -16.76 -12.23
C ILE A 24 17.45 -16.71 -11.14
N ALA A 25 17.48 -15.70 -10.27
CA ALA A 25 16.29 -15.37 -9.51
C ALA A 25 15.20 -14.94 -10.52
N GLN A 26 14.74 -15.90 -11.33
CA GLN A 26 13.76 -15.75 -12.38
C GLN A 26 12.46 -15.48 -11.65
N PRO A 27 11.61 -14.62 -12.20
CA PRO A 27 10.30 -14.42 -11.65
C PRO A 27 9.54 -15.76 -11.55
N ASN A 28 9.48 -16.36 -10.36
CA ASN A 28 8.49 -17.38 -10.02
C ASN A 28 7.21 -16.65 -9.58
N LEU A 29 6.11 -17.37 -9.30
CA LEU A 29 4.90 -16.76 -8.73
C LEU A 29 5.23 -15.85 -7.53
N GLU A 30 6.25 -16.16 -6.73
CA GLU A 30 6.66 -15.33 -5.61
C GLU A 30 7.27 -13.97 -6.02
N ASN A 31 7.95 -13.88 -7.17
CA ASN A 31 8.43 -12.63 -7.75
C ASN A 31 7.33 -11.87 -8.49
N ALA A 32 6.41 -12.57 -9.17
CA ALA A 32 5.22 -11.93 -9.72
C ALA A 32 4.28 -11.45 -8.60
N LEU A 33 4.12 -12.19 -7.50
CA LEU A 33 3.48 -11.74 -6.27
C LEU A 33 4.25 -10.58 -5.63
N ARG A 34 5.58 -10.53 -5.72
CA ARG A 34 6.35 -9.33 -5.32
C ARG A 34 6.10 -8.14 -6.23
N GLU A 35 5.72 -8.34 -7.49
CA GLU A 35 5.35 -7.28 -8.44
C GLU A 35 3.88 -6.85 -8.30
N ILE A 36 2.95 -7.77 -8.02
CA ILE A 36 1.55 -7.49 -7.61
C ILE A 36 1.54 -6.80 -6.24
N ASP A 37 2.32 -7.33 -5.29
CA ASP A 37 2.48 -6.78 -3.96
C ASP A 37 3.52 -5.65 -3.95
N ARG A 38 4.20 -5.26 -5.05
CA ARG A 38 5.17 -4.13 -5.02
C ARG A 38 4.45 -2.81 -4.83
N PRO A 39 3.40 -2.49 -5.61
CA PRO A 39 2.49 -1.39 -5.31
C PRO A 39 1.95 -1.48 -3.90
N VAL A 40 1.59 -2.67 -3.41
CA VAL A 40 1.02 -2.84 -2.06
C VAL A 40 2.09 -2.86 -0.97
N ARG A 41 3.36 -3.15 -1.24
CA ARG A 41 4.50 -3.16 -0.31
C ARG A 41 5.18 -1.82 -0.23
N GLU A 42 5.17 -1.05 -1.32
CA GLU A 42 5.62 0.34 -1.38
C GLU A 42 4.47 1.28 -0.99
N GLN A 43 3.21 1.01 -1.34
CA GLN A 43 2.07 1.66 -0.67
C GLN A 43 1.88 1.13 0.75
N ALA A 44 2.28 -0.10 1.08
CA ALA A 44 2.43 -0.49 2.48
C ALA A 44 3.64 0.20 3.06
N ALA A 45 4.73 0.46 2.35
CA ALA A 45 5.85 1.25 2.85
C ALA A 45 5.42 2.69 3.10
N ASP A 46 4.59 3.30 2.24
CA ASP A 46 3.94 4.60 2.42
C ASP A 46 2.86 4.54 3.52
N ARG A 47 2.12 3.43 3.65
CA ARG A 47 1.21 3.14 4.79
C ARG A 47 1.94 2.59 6.03
N LEU A 48 3.27 2.46 5.98
CA LEU A 48 4.19 2.12 7.07
C LEU A 48 4.98 3.38 7.47
N GLU A 49 5.12 4.34 6.55
CA GLU A 49 5.62 5.71 6.74
C GLU A 49 4.53 6.60 7.34
N ALA A 50 3.27 6.42 6.94
CA ALA A 50 2.15 6.88 7.72
C ALA A 50 1.85 5.81 8.80
N PRO A 51 1.79 6.14 10.11
CA PRO A 51 1.00 5.32 11.02
C PRO A 51 -0.36 5.12 10.34
N PRO A 52 -0.94 3.91 10.32
CA PRO A 52 -2.25 3.73 9.70
C PRO A 52 -3.13 4.85 10.24
N LYS A 53 -3.81 5.59 9.35
CA LYS A 53 -5.04 6.26 9.81
C LYS A 53 -5.79 5.13 10.47
N ARG A 54 -5.84 5.15 11.81
CA ARG A 54 -6.63 4.20 12.56
C ARG A 54 -7.91 4.09 11.77
N ILE A 55 -8.32 2.87 11.38
CA ILE A 55 -9.76 2.65 11.19
C ILE A 55 -10.34 3.35 12.40
N PRO A 56 -11.15 4.43 12.22
CA PRO A 56 -11.50 5.26 13.34
C PRO A 56 -11.96 4.31 14.41
N LYS A 57 -11.18 4.16 15.49
CA LYS A 57 -11.76 3.70 16.72
C LYS A 57 -12.89 4.70 16.85
N ILE A 58 -14.13 4.24 16.76
CA ILE A 58 -15.28 5.00 17.25
C ILE A 58 -14.74 5.61 18.52
N LYS A 59 -14.51 6.94 18.54
CA LYS A 59 -13.68 7.60 19.56
C LYS A 59 -14.15 7.00 20.86
N GLU A 60 -13.31 6.17 21.49
CA GLU A 60 -13.63 5.67 22.81
C GLU A 60 -13.92 6.96 23.58
N PRO A 61 -15.13 7.15 24.12
CA PRO A 61 -15.40 8.35 24.88
C PRO A 61 -14.26 8.43 25.89
N LEU A 62 -13.61 9.59 25.99
CA LEU A 62 -12.54 9.82 26.94
C LEU A 62 -12.90 9.20 28.29
N GLU A 63 -11.90 8.68 29.00
CA GLU A 63 -12.06 8.28 30.39
C GLU A 63 -12.89 9.38 31.09
N ILE A 64 -14.09 9.01 31.56
CA ILE A 64 -15.06 10.03 31.95
C ILE A 64 -14.53 10.57 33.27
N GLU A 65 -13.89 11.74 33.20
CA GLU A 65 -13.49 12.50 34.37
C GLU A 65 -14.70 12.63 35.30
N LYS A 66 -14.45 12.50 36.60
CA LYS A 66 -15.48 12.74 37.62
C LYS A 66 -16.15 14.10 37.30
N PRO A 67 -17.48 14.19 37.29
CA PRO A 67 -18.14 15.45 37.00
C PRO A 67 -17.67 16.52 38.00
N LEU A 68 -17.28 17.69 37.49
CA LEU A 68 -16.85 18.85 38.30
C LEU A 68 -17.99 19.50 39.09
N ILE A 69 -19.25 19.10 38.85
CA ILE A 69 -20.44 19.62 39.51
C ILE A 69 -21.27 18.43 40.00
N GLU A 70 -21.42 18.30 41.33
CA GLU A 70 -22.30 17.29 41.94
C GLU A 70 -23.76 17.76 41.84
N GLY A 71 -24.55 17.11 40.99
CA GLY A 71 -26.01 17.28 40.96
C GLY A 71 -26.70 16.66 42.18
N PRO A 72 -28.03 16.83 42.32
CA PRO A 72 -28.80 16.24 43.42
C PRO A 72 -28.61 14.71 43.47
N LYS A 73 -28.32 14.22 44.67
CA LYS A 73 -28.10 12.80 44.97
C LYS A 73 -29.38 12.18 45.50
N PHE A 74 -29.60 10.91 45.17
CA PHE A 74 -30.70 10.12 45.70
C PHE A 74 -30.20 8.72 46.07
N PHE A 75 -30.86 8.10 47.04
CA PHE A 75 -30.49 6.77 47.51
C PHE A 75 -30.94 5.69 46.52
N VAL A 76 -30.00 4.86 46.07
CA VAL A 76 -30.27 3.73 45.16
C VAL A 76 -30.16 2.43 45.95
N LYS A 77 -31.26 1.69 46.08
CA LYS A 77 -31.34 0.38 46.74
C LYS A 77 -30.96 -0.76 45.80
N ASN A 78 -31.50 -0.76 44.58
CA ASN A 78 -31.29 -1.81 43.58
C ASN A 78 -31.31 -1.22 42.16
N ILE A 79 -30.49 -1.76 41.26
CA ILE A 79 -30.47 -1.37 39.85
C ILE A 79 -30.81 -2.58 38.98
N THR A 80 -31.93 -2.49 38.26
CA THR A 80 -32.36 -3.54 37.32
C THR A 80 -31.92 -3.19 35.90
N LEU A 81 -31.15 -4.06 35.26
CA LEU A 81 -30.78 -3.93 33.85
C LEU A 81 -31.77 -4.71 32.97
N LYS A 82 -32.49 -4.02 32.08
CA LYS A 82 -33.44 -4.61 31.12
C LYS A 82 -32.92 -4.52 29.68
N GLY A 83 -33.37 -5.43 28.82
CA GLY A 83 -33.07 -5.40 27.38
C GLY A 83 -31.74 -6.04 26.98
N THR A 84 -31.12 -6.81 27.87
CA THR A 84 -29.93 -7.62 27.55
C THR A 84 -30.35 -8.90 26.82
N VAL A 85 -29.93 -9.07 25.55
CA VAL A 85 -30.29 -10.24 24.74
C VAL A 85 -29.06 -11.09 24.46
N SER A 86 -27.97 -10.44 24.03
CA SER A 86 -26.74 -11.11 23.59
C SER A 86 -25.72 -11.34 24.72
N ILE A 87 -25.82 -10.61 25.83
CA ILE A 87 -24.91 -10.75 26.98
C ILE A 87 -25.73 -10.97 28.26
N PRO A 88 -25.52 -12.07 29.00
CA PRO A 88 -26.20 -12.32 30.26
C PRO A 88 -25.94 -11.23 31.31
N VAL A 89 -26.94 -10.89 32.12
CA VAL A 89 -26.91 -9.79 33.10
C VAL A 89 -25.78 -9.95 34.13
N GLU A 90 -25.39 -11.19 34.44
CA GLU A 90 -24.33 -11.55 35.39
C GLU A 90 -22.98 -10.92 35.02
N ASN A 91 -22.76 -10.64 33.72
CA ASN A 91 -21.56 -9.96 33.25
C ASN A 91 -21.46 -8.49 33.71
N PHE A 92 -22.59 -7.89 34.11
CA PHE A 92 -22.69 -6.49 34.52
C PHE A 92 -22.87 -6.31 36.03
N THR A 93 -23.24 -7.37 36.78
CA THR A 93 -23.44 -7.32 38.23
C THR A 93 -22.28 -6.68 39.00
N PRO A 94 -20.98 -6.96 38.70
CA PRO A 94 -19.87 -6.32 39.42
C PRO A 94 -19.73 -4.82 39.13
N LEU A 95 -20.24 -4.34 37.99
CA LEU A 95 -20.28 -2.92 37.64
C LEU A 95 -21.46 -2.24 38.34
N ILE A 96 -22.62 -2.90 38.36
CA ILE A 96 -23.88 -2.39 38.90
C ILE A 96 -23.81 -2.28 40.43
N LYS A 97 -23.35 -3.34 41.13
CA LYS A 97 -23.26 -3.38 42.61
C LYS A 97 -22.47 -2.24 43.24
N LYS A 98 -21.56 -1.58 42.48
CA LYS A 98 -20.80 -0.41 42.95
C LYS A 98 -21.67 0.85 43.12
N TYR A 99 -22.88 0.83 42.60
CA TYR A 99 -23.83 1.95 42.61
C TYR A 99 -25.10 1.63 43.42
N GLU A 100 -25.17 0.45 44.06
CA GLU A 100 -26.28 0.06 44.93
C GLU A 100 -25.96 0.35 46.41
N ASN A 101 -27.00 0.50 47.22
CA ASN A 101 -26.98 0.83 48.64
C ASN A 101 -26.14 2.08 48.98
N ARG A 102 -26.16 3.09 48.10
CA ARG A 102 -25.50 4.38 48.33
C ARG A 102 -26.25 5.53 47.67
N GLU A 103 -25.89 6.75 48.04
CA GLU A 103 -26.31 7.94 47.32
C GLU A 103 -25.58 8.05 45.98
N VAL A 104 -26.35 8.22 44.91
CA VAL A 104 -25.85 8.30 43.54
C VAL A 104 -26.49 9.50 42.83
N SER A 105 -25.70 10.22 42.05
CA SER A 105 -26.19 11.31 41.18
C SER A 105 -26.60 10.81 39.79
N MET A 106 -27.39 11.61 39.07
CA MET A 106 -27.75 11.30 37.68
C MET A 106 -26.52 11.13 36.78
N GLU A 107 -25.46 11.92 37.00
CA GLU A 107 -24.25 11.81 36.17
C GLU A 107 -23.45 10.55 36.47
N GLU A 108 -23.44 10.09 37.72
CA GLU A 108 -22.88 8.79 38.08
C GLU A 108 -23.63 7.63 37.41
N LEU A 109 -24.96 7.70 37.30
CA LEU A 109 -25.74 6.70 36.56
C LEU A 109 -25.50 6.77 35.05
N LYS A 110 -25.35 7.96 34.46
CA LYS A 110 -24.93 8.11 33.05
C LYS A 110 -23.54 7.52 32.81
N ILE A 111 -22.63 7.67 33.77
CA ILE A 111 -21.30 7.03 33.74
C ILE A 111 -21.43 5.51 33.80
N LEU A 112 -22.30 4.97 34.66
CA LEU A 112 -22.60 3.53 34.71
C LEU A 112 -23.16 3.03 33.37
N ALA A 113 -24.13 3.74 32.79
CA ALA A 113 -24.69 3.41 31.49
C ALA A 113 -23.62 3.37 30.39
N LYS A 114 -22.75 4.38 30.31
CA LYS A 114 -21.58 4.37 29.39
C LYS A 114 -20.60 3.23 29.68
N LYS A 115 -20.40 2.83 30.93
CA LYS A 115 -19.56 1.66 31.28
C LYS A 115 -20.18 0.35 30.78
N ILE A 116 -21.51 0.22 30.85
CA ILE A 116 -22.25 -0.92 30.29
C ILE A 116 -22.10 -0.94 28.76
N GLU A 117 -22.32 0.19 28.07
CA GLU A 117 -22.09 0.32 26.62
C GLU A 117 -20.66 -0.08 26.23
N ARG A 118 -19.65 0.40 26.96
CA ARG A 118 -18.24 0.01 26.74
C ARG A 118 -18.02 -1.49 26.89
N ARG A 119 -18.73 -2.15 27.82
CA ARG A 119 -18.63 -3.61 28.01
C ARG A 119 -19.28 -4.37 26.86
N TYR A 120 -20.41 -3.89 26.32
CA TYR A 120 -20.98 -4.40 25.08
C TYR A 120 -20.00 -4.25 23.90
N LEU A 121 -19.43 -3.06 23.73
CA LEU A 121 -18.47 -2.79 22.65
C LEU A 121 -17.22 -3.68 22.76
N LYS A 122 -16.69 -3.89 23.96
CA LYS A 122 -15.56 -4.83 24.20
C LYS A 122 -15.89 -6.28 23.86
N LYS A 123 -17.17 -6.67 23.92
CA LYS A 123 -17.67 -7.97 23.47
C LYS A 123 -18.01 -7.98 21.98
N GLY A 124 -17.81 -6.87 21.27
CA GLY A 124 -18.01 -6.74 19.82
C GLY A 124 -19.46 -6.43 19.42
N ILE A 125 -20.29 -5.97 20.35
CA ILE A 125 -21.72 -5.69 20.11
C ILE A 125 -21.97 -4.20 20.28
N ILE A 126 -22.69 -3.60 19.34
CA ILE A 126 -23.11 -2.20 19.45
C ILE A 126 -24.44 -2.14 20.18
N ALA A 127 -24.47 -1.47 21.32
CA ALA A 127 -25.66 -1.27 22.12
C ALA A 127 -25.63 0.11 22.76
N ALA A 128 -26.81 0.71 22.93
CA ALA A 128 -27.00 1.91 23.74
C ALA A 128 -27.57 1.51 25.11
N CYS A 129 -27.10 2.14 26.18
CA CYS A 129 -27.64 1.98 27.52
C CYS A 129 -28.06 3.36 28.02
N PHE A 130 -29.31 3.49 28.44
CA PHE A 130 -29.83 4.76 28.96
C PHE A 130 -30.79 4.53 30.14
N ILE A 131 -31.10 5.62 30.83
CA ILE A 131 -32.05 5.64 31.95
C ILE A 131 -33.36 6.18 31.38
N PRO A 132 -34.43 5.36 31.24
CA PRO A 132 -35.71 5.86 30.78
C PRO A 132 -36.34 6.78 31.84
N PRO A 133 -37.27 7.68 31.45
CA PRO A 133 -38.05 8.47 32.40
C PRO A 133 -38.80 7.56 33.38
N GLN A 134 -38.55 7.73 34.68
CA GLN A 134 -39.13 6.92 35.76
C GLN A 134 -39.15 7.72 37.08
N ASP A 135 -40.10 7.40 37.95
CA ASP A 135 -40.16 7.95 39.31
C ASP A 135 -39.28 7.12 40.26
N VAL A 136 -38.38 7.76 40.99
CA VAL A 136 -37.49 7.09 41.97
C VAL A 136 -38.16 7.05 43.35
N LYS A 137 -39.32 6.38 43.47
CA LYS A 137 -40.11 6.38 44.71
C LYS A 137 -39.61 5.39 45.77
N GLU A 138 -38.87 4.35 45.39
CA GLU A 138 -38.42 3.26 46.29
C GLU A 138 -36.91 2.96 46.23
N GLY A 139 -36.13 3.86 45.60
CA GLY A 139 -34.70 3.65 45.38
C GLY A 139 -34.38 2.55 44.35
N GLU A 140 -35.37 2.06 43.60
CA GLU A 140 -35.16 1.16 42.48
C GLU A 140 -34.93 1.94 41.18
N ILE A 141 -33.86 1.62 40.46
CA ILE A 141 -33.51 2.26 39.19
C ILE A 141 -33.49 1.22 38.07
N VAL A 142 -34.19 1.50 36.97
CA VAL A 142 -34.13 0.69 35.75
C VAL A 142 -33.15 1.31 34.76
N LEU A 143 -32.19 0.52 34.29
CA LEU A 143 -31.36 0.82 33.13
C LEU A 143 -31.85 0.02 31.93
N GLN A 144 -32.07 0.70 30.81
CA GLN A 144 -32.51 0.07 29.57
C GLN A 144 -31.35 -0.06 28.59
N VAL A 145 -31.07 -1.29 28.16
CA VAL A 145 -30.15 -1.59 27.05
C VAL A 145 -30.97 -1.81 25.79
N VAL A 146 -30.50 -1.24 24.68
CA VAL A 146 -31.01 -1.49 23.34
C VAL A 146 -29.84 -1.89 22.45
N GLU A 147 -29.78 -3.16 22.10
CA GLU A 147 -28.82 -3.68 21.13
C GLU A 147 -29.19 -3.19 19.74
N ALA A 148 -28.24 -2.56 19.05
CA ALA A 148 -28.47 -2.03 17.72
C ALA A 148 -28.68 -3.18 16.74
N LYS A 149 -29.79 -3.15 16.01
CA LYS A 149 -30.08 -4.10 14.93
C LYS A 149 -29.82 -3.48 13.57
N MET A 150 -29.38 -4.28 12.62
CA MET A 150 -29.13 -3.84 11.25
C MET A 150 -30.45 -3.37 10.61
N GLY A 151 -30.45 -2.13 10.13
CA GLY A 151 -31.55 -1.54 9.37
C GLY A 151 -31.37 -1.76 7.87
N GLU A 152 -31.53 -0.70 7.09
CA GLU A 152 -31.35 -0.69 5.64
C GLU A 152 -29.86 -0.50 5.26
N LEU A 153 -29.38 -1.24 4.26
CA LEU A 153 -28.07 -1.04 3.64
C LEU A 153 -28.21 -0.22 2.36
N LYS A 154 -27.49 0.90 2.28
CA LYS A 154 -27.43 1.76 1.09
C LYS A 154 -26.01 1.85 0.56
N VAL A 155 -25.86 1.91 -0.76
CA VAL A 155 -24.56 2.11 -1.42
C VAL A 155 -24.60 3.41 -2.22
N LYS A 156 -23.80 4.37 -1.78
CA LYS A 156 -23.48 5.58 -2.54
C LYS A 156 -22.13 5.39 -3.22
N GLN A 157 -22.12 5.60 -4.53
CA GLN A 157 -20.93 5.44 -5.35
C GLN A 157 -21.00 6.47 -6.48
N ASP A 158 -19.93 7.24 -6.63
CA ASP A 158 -19.89 8.39 -7.52
C ASP A 158 -19.30 8.06 -8.91
N HIS A 159 -18.54 6.96 -9.03
CA HIS A 159 -17.88 6.53 -10.28
C HIS A 159 -18.33 5.16 -10.78
N VAL A 160 -18.15 4.88 -12.07
CA VAL A 160 -18.70 3.71 -12.78
C VAL A 160 -17.77 2.50 -12.90
N TYR A 161 -16.51 2.58 -12.44
CA TYR A 161 -15.53 1.50 -12.63
C TYR A 161 -15.87 0.20 -11.88
N TYR A 162 -16.65 0.29 -10.81
CA TYR A 162 -17.05 -0.84 -9.97
C TYR A 162 -18.58 -0.97 -9.93
N ASN A 163 -19.10 -2.18 -9.81
CA ASN A 163 -20.55 -2.38 -9.68
C ASN A 163 -21.00 -2.22 -8.22
N LYS A 164 -22.06 -1.43 -7.96
CA LYS A 164 -22.62 -1.24 -6.60
C LYS A 164 -22.93 -2.53 -5.85
N LYS A 165 -23.47 -3.55 -6.54
CA LYS A 165 -23.73 -4.87 -5.95
C LYS A 165 -22.44 -5.56 -5.53
N ARG A 166 -21.37 -5.40 -6.32
CA ARG A 166 -20.06 -5.98 -6.01
C ARG A 166 -19.37 -5.24 -4.86
N VAL A 167 -19.55 -3.92 -4.75
CA VAL A 167 -19.10 -3.14 -3.59
C VAL A 167 -19.70 -3.69 -2.29
N ALA A 168 -21.00 -3.97 -2.27
CA ALA A 168 -21.69 -4.50 -1.09
C ALA A 168 -21.53 -6.02 -0.89
N TYR A 169 -20.84 -6.73 -1.80
CA TYR A 169 -20.79 -8.20 -1.81
C TYR A 169 -20.27 -8.80 -0.50
N TYR A 170 -19.29 -8.17 0.14
CA TYR A 170 -18.71 -8.64 1.40
C TYR A 170 -19.54 -8.25 2.63
N TRP A 171 -20.65 -7.52 2.49
CA TRP A 171 -21.52 -7.16 3.60
C TRP A 171 -22.41 -8.35 3.97
N THR A 172 -22.13 -8.98 5.11
CA THR A 172 -22.79 -10.23 5.52
C THR A 172 -23.96 -10.03 6.51
N LEU A 173 -24.02 -8.89 7.19
CA LEU A 173 -25.06 -8.58 8.19
C LEU A 173 -26.42 -8.33 7.53
N LYS A 174 -27.42 -9.14 7.89
CA LYS A 174 -28.79 -9.04 7.37
C LYS A 174 -29.64 -8.11 8.21
N GLN A 175 -30.67 -7.52 7.58
CA GLN A 175 -31.63 -6.68 8.27
C GLN A 175 -32.28 -7.42 9.46
N GLY A 176 -32.31 -6.77 10.62
CA GLY A 176 -32.85 -7.30 11.87
C GLY A 176 -31.84 -8.06 12.74
N GLU A 177 -30.67 -8.43 12.22
CA GLU A 177 -29.60 -9.05 13.00
C GLU A 177 -28.93 -8.03 13.93
N VAL A 178 -28.40 -8.51 15.06
CA VAL A 178 -27.65 -7.65 15.99
C VAL A 178 -26.35 -7.19 15.33
N MET A 179 -26.09 -5.89 15.37
CA MET A 179 -24.91 -5.26 14.79
C MET A 179 -23.64 -5.66 15.56
N LYS A 180 -22.88 -6.57 14.97
CA LYS A 180 -21.58 -6.99 15.51
C LYS A 180 -20.46 -6.18 14.86
N TYR A 181 -19.68 -5.49 15.70
CA TYR A 181 -18.55 -4.67 15.29
C TYR A 181 -17.55 -5.45 14.43
N TYR A 182 -17.25 -6.68 14.85
CA TYR A 182 -16.25 -7.51 14.17
C TYR A 182 -16.67 -7.88 12.74
N GLU A 183 -17.92 -8.29 12.55
CA GLU A 183 -18.44 -8.67 11.23
C GLU A 183 -18.45 -7.46 10.27
N MET A 184 -18.84 -6.27 10.75
CA MET A 184 -18.73 -5.04 9.97
C MET A 184 -17.29 -4.69 9.64
N SER A 185 -16.39 -4.78 10.61
CA SER A 185 -14.97 -4.47 10.42
C SER A 185 -14.33 -5.40 9.39
N THR A 186 -14.60 -6.71 9.48
CA THR A 186 -14.14 -7.70 8.49
C THR A 186 -14.73 -7.41 7.11
N SER A 187 -16.03 -7.12 7.02
CA SER A 187 -16.70 -6.76 5.76
C SER A 187 -16.02 -5.56 5.10
N LEU A 188 -15.74 -4.51 5.88
CA LEU A 188 -15.04 -3.31 5.40
C LEU A 188 -13.60 -3.59 5.01
N GLN A 189 -12.88 -4.43 5.76
CA GLN A 189 -11.50 -4.79 5.43
C GLN A 189 -11.42 -5.57 4.11
N LEU A 190 -12.36 -6.49 3.87
CA LEU A 190 -12.51 -7.20 2.60
C LEU A 190 -12.83 -6.24 1.44
N MET A 191 -13.79 -5.33 1.63
CA MET A 191 -14.14 -4.31 0.63
C MET A 191 -12.95 -3.42 0.27
N ASN A 192 -12.07 -3.12 1.23
CA ASN A 192 -10.88 -2.26 1.05
C ASN A 192 -9.60 -3.05 0.71
N LYS A 193 -9.71 -4.34 0.37
CA LYS A 193 -8.55 -5.15 -0.08
C LYS A 193 -8.06 -4.68 -1.45
N ASN A 194 -8.97 -4.24 -2.32
CA ASN A 194 -8.63 -3.71 -3.64
C ASN A 194 -8.03 -2.29 -3.51
N PRO A 195 -6.80 -2.02 -4.02
CA PRO A 195 -6.13 -0.74 -3.85
C PRO A 195 -6.85 0.44 -4.56
N ASP A 196 -7.66 0.17 -5.57
CA ASP A 196 -8.39 1.18 -6.34
C ASP A 196 -9.77 1.51 -5.80
N LYS A 197 -10.13 0.91 -4.66
CA LYS A 197 -11.45 1.08 -4.08
C LYS A 197 -11.32 1.34 -2.59
N THR A 198 -11.86 2.47 -2.15
CA THR A 198 -12.00 2.81 -0.74
C THR A 198 -13.47 2.83 -0.37
N VAL A 199 -13.89 1.98 0.56
CA VAL A 199 -15.26 1.92 1.08
C VAL A 199 -15.28 2.34 2.53
N LYS A 200 -16.14 3.31 2.86
CA LYS A 200 -16.41 3.74 4.23
C LYS A 200 -17.86 3.39 4.58
N ALA A 201 -18.10 2.97 5.82
CA ALA A 201 -19.45 2.84 6.35
C ALA A 201 -19.75 4.01 7.29
N THR A 202 -20.88 4.67 7.05
CA THR A 202 -21.48 5.64 7.96
C THR A 202 -22.77 5.05 8.54
N LEU A 203 -22.92 5.17 9.86
CA LEU A 203 -24.06 4.64 10.60
C LEU A 203 -25.07 5.76 10.82
N HIS A 204 -26.32 5.53 10.43
CA HIS A 204 -27.44 6.45 10.61
C HIS A 204 -28.51 5.83 11.49
N ALA A 205 -29.32 6.66 12.16
CA ALA A 205 -30.51 6.19 12.84
C ALA A 205 -31.44 5.51 11.83
N GLY A 206 -31.83 4.27 12.10
CA GLY A 206 -32.69 3.49 11.21
C GLY A 206 -34.16 3.88 11.31
N LYS A 207 -34.95 3.45 10.32
CA LYS A 207 -36.39 3.77 10.22
C LYS A 207 -37.22 3.22 11.39
N LYS A 208 -36.79 2.14 12.03
CA LYS A 208 -37.46 1.54 13.20
C LYS A 208 -36.67 1.82 14.48
N PRO A 209 -37.32 2.04 15.63
CA PRO A 209 -36.62 2.16 16.92
C PRO A 209 -35.68 0.97 17.17
N GLY A 210 -34.45 1.24 17.61
CA GLY A 210 -33.43 0.22 17.85
C GLY A 210 -32.75 -0.34 16.60
N THR A 211 -33.01 0.23 15.41
CA THR A 211 -32.31 -0.13 14.18
C THR A 211 -31.32 0.95 13.74
N THR A 212 -30.26 0.54 13.05
CA THR A 212 -29.22 1.41 12.50
C THR A 212 -29.10 1.14 11.01
N ASP A 213 -29.36 2.16 10.19
CA ASP A 213 -29.15 2.08 8.74
C ASP A 213 -27.66 2.31 8.44
N VAL A 214 -27.13 1.62 7.43
CA VAL A 214 -25.73 1.72 7.02
C VAL A 214 -25.63 2.28 5.62
N LEU A 215 -24.86 3.35 5.46
CA LEU A 215 -24.50 3.91 4.17
C LEU A 215 -23.05 3.55 3.86
N LEU A 216 -22.86 2.75 2.81
CA LEU A 216 -21.55 2.47 2.23
C LEU A 216 -21.24 3.56 1.20
N GLU A 217 -20.19 4.33 1.45
CA GLU A 217 -19.67 5.33 0.53
C GLU A 217 -18.42 4.76 -0.15
N SER A 218 -18.49 4.54 -1.45
CA SER A 218 -17.40 3.99 -2.25
C SER A 218 -16.76 5.06 -3.14
N ASP A 219 -15.49 5.30 -2.89
CA ASP A 219 -14.60 6.09 -3.73
C ASP A 219 -13.71 5.15 -4.55
N THR A 220 -13.58 5.39 -5.86
CA THR A 220 -12.91 4.46 -6.77
C THR A 220 -11.97 5.17 -7.72
N ASN A 221 -10.78 4.60 -7.90
CA ASN A 221 -9.76 5.03 -8.83
C ASN A 221 -9.90 4.31 -10.19
N PHE A 222 -9.24 4.85 -11.22
CA PHE A 222 -9.10 4.17 -12.49
C PHE A 222 -8.37 2.81 -12.29
N PRO A 223 -8.95 1.69 -12.77
CA PRO A 223 -8.50 0.34 -12.40
C PRO A 223 -7.25 -0.19 -13.10
N ILE A 224 -6.73 0.50 -14.12
CA ILE A 224 -5.61 0.02 -14.93
C ILE A 224 -4.35 0.79 -14.54
N HIS A 225 -3.30 0.05 -14.18
CA HIS A 225 -2.01 0.58 -13.79
C HIS A 225 -0.91 -0.05 -14.63
N THR A 226 0.00 0.77 -15.12
CA THR A 226 1.21 0.31 -15.79
C THR A 226 2.43 0.46 -14.87
N THR A 227 3.38 -0.46 -14.98
CA THR A 227 4.64 -0.39 -14.24
C THR A 227 5.80 -0.51 -15.20
N PHE A 228 6.84 0.29 -14.97
CA PHE A 228 8.11 0.19 -15.69
C PHE A 228 9.23 0.07 -14.68
N THR A 229 10.13 -0.88 -14.89
CA THR A 229 11.27 -1.08 -14.00
C THR A 229 12.56 -1.08 -14.81
N PHE A 230 13.60 -0.52 -14.23
CA PHE A 230 14.95 -0.60 -14.74
C PHE A 230 15.89 -0.82 -13.56
N ASP A 231 16.68 -1.88 -13.57
CA ASP A 231 17.65 -2.14 -12.51
C ASP A 231 18.92 -2.81 -13.04
N ASN A 232 19.93 -2.89 -12.17
CA ASN A 232 21.17 -3.63 -12.46
C ASN A 232 21.32 -4.92 -11.63
N ALA A 233 20.19 -5.54 -11.26
CA ALA A 233 20.13 -6.78 -10.46
C ALA A 233 20.07 -8.04 -11.35
N GLY A 234 20.63 -7.97 -12.56
CA GLY A 234 20.86 -9.11 -13.43
C GLY A 234 22.14 -9.88 -13.06
N GLY A 235 22.19 -11.15 -13.49
CA GLY A 235 23.31 -12.04 -13.21
C GLY A 235 24.50 -11.80 -14.16
N PRO A 236 25.75 -12.06 -13.73
CA PRO A 236 26.93 -11.87 -14.57
C PRO A 236 26.88 -12.61 -15.92
N SER A 237 26.27 -13.80 -15.95
CA SER A 237 26.20 -14.67 -17.13
C SER A 237 25.09 -14.31 -18.12
N THR A 238 24.13 -13.46 -17.75
CA THR A 238 22.95 -13.12 -18.58
C THR A 238 22.79 -11.63 -18.85
N GLY A 239 23.68 -10.81 -18.29
CA GLY A 239 23.60 -9.36 -18.35
C GLY A 239 23.10 -8.79 -17.02
N VAL A 240 23.74 -7.71 -16.59
CA VAL A 240 23.46 -7.10 -15.29
C VAL A 240 22.27 -6.15 -15.33
N PHE A 241 21.97 -5.54 -16.48
CA PHE A 241 20.83 -4.64 -16.61
C PHE A 241 19.55 -5.37 -16.97
N ARG A 242 18.45 -4.99 -16.32
CA ARG A 242 17.12 -5.54 -16.52
C ARG A 242 16.13 -4.40 -16.74
N LYS A 243 15.16 -4.65 -17.60
CA LYS A 243 14.02 -3.79 -17.87
C LYS A 243 12.77 -4.61 -17.62
N GLY A 244 11.76 -4.03 -17.01
CA GLY A 244 10.46 -4.65 -16.82
C GLY A 244 9.35 -3.73 -17.27
N MET A 245 8.29 -4.32 -17.78
CA MET A 245 7.01 -3.64 -18.01
C MET A 245 5.88 -4.52 -17.50
N GLY A 246 4.90 -3.92 -16.86
CA GLY A 246 3.74 -4.62 -16.32
C GLY A 246 2.46 -3.83 -16.53
N VAL A 247 1.35 -4.55 -16.59
CA VAL A 247 -0.01 -4.00 -16.60
C VAL A 247 -0.82 -4.76 -15.56
N THR A 248 -1.37 -4.02 -14.61
CA THR A 248 -2.32 -4.51 -13.62
C THR A 248 -3.69 -3.94 -13.94
N HIS A 249 -4.69 -4.81 -14.09
CA HIS A 249 -6.08 -4.42 -14.17
C HIS A 249 -6.80 -4.93 -12.93
N ASN A 250 -7.16 -4.02 -12.04
CA ASN A 250 -8.03 -4.30 -10.91
C ASN A 250 -9.49 -4.28 -11.39
N ASN A 251 -10.32 -5.19 -10.92
CA ASN A 251 -11.69 -5.40 -11.40
C ASN A 251 -11.83 -5.79 -12.89
N PHE A 252 -10.95 -6.66 -13.41
CA PHE A 252 -10.95 -7.05 -14.84
C PHE A 252 -12.24 -7.73 -15.30
N LEU A 253 -12.80 -8.64 -14.50
CA LEU A 253 -14.08 -9.31 -14.74
C LEU A 253 -15.27 -8.60 -14.08
N GLY A 254 -15.06 -7.48 -13.39
CA GLY A 254 -16.10 -6.84 -12.58
C GLY A 254 -16.35 -7.55 -11.24
N LEU A 255 -15.46 -8.46 -10.83
CA LEU A 255 -15.58 -9.30 -9.64
C LEU A 255 -14.63 -8.86 -8.53
N ASP A 256 -14.11 -7.64 -8.54
CA ASP A 256 -13.06 -7.20 -7.59
C ASP A 256 -11.76 -8.04 -7.70
N ASP A 257 -11.56 -8.64 -8.86
CA ASP A 257 -10.42 -9.48 -9.26
C ASP A 257 -9.23 -8.65 -9.72
N THR A 258 -8.01 -9.22 -9.73
CA THR A 258 -6.80 -8.52 -10.21
C THR A 258 -6.10 -9.38 -11.24
N LEU A 259 -6.00 -8.87 -12.47
CA LEU A 259 -5.19 -9.43 -13.54
C LEU A 259 -3.86 -8.68 -13.60
N LEU A 260 -2.74 -9.41 -13.54
CA LEU A 260 -1.41 -8.91 -13.80
C LEU A 260 -0.83 -9.60 -15.03
N LEU A 261 -0.26 -8.81 -15.93
CA LEU A 261 0.58 -9.27 -17.03
C LEU A 261 1.89 -8.50 -16.98
N GLY A 262 3.01 -9.13 -17.29
CA GLY A 262 4.26 -8.41 -17.38
C GLY A 262 5.37 -9.17 -18.07
N ASP A 263 6.39 -8.43 -18.48
CA ASP A 263 7.58 -8.92 -19.16
C ASP A 263 8.80 -8.29 -18.51
N THR A 264 9.78 -9.12 -18.17
CA THR A 264 11.10 -8.70 -17.69
C THR A 264 12.16 -9.21 -18.64
N PHE A 265 12.97 -8.30 -19.18
CA PHE A 265 13.98 -8.63 -20.18
C PHE A 265 15.28 -7.90 -19.95
N GLY A 266 16.36 -8.50 -20.43
CA GLY A 266 17.69 -7.92 -20.52
C GLY A 266 18.38 -8.47 -21.76
N ASP A 267 19.67 -8.17 -21.90
CA ASP A 267 20.40 -8.47 -23.14
C ASP A 267 20.38 -9.97 -23.50
N HIS A 268 20.40 -10.87 -22.50
CA HIS A 268 20.45 -12.33 -22.73
C HIS A 268 19.39 -13.09 -21.94
N PHE A 269 18.30 -12.45 -21.50
CA PHE A 269 17.17 -13.14 -20.90
C PHE A 269 15.84 -12.41 -21.14
N GLN A 270 14.75 -13.16 -21.10
CA GLN A 270 13.39 -12.61 -21.12
C GLN A 270 12.48 -13.53 -20.30
N THR A 271 11.57 -12.96 -19.54
CA THR A 271 10.54 -13.65 -18.76
C THR A 271 9.20 -12.95 -18.93
N LEU A 272 8.28 -13.61 -19.61
CA LEU A 272 6.88 -13.20 -19.69
C LEU A 272 6.08 -13.93 -18.62
N TYR A 273 5.22 -13.23 -17.91
CA TYR A 273 4.36 -13.81 -16.89
C TYR A 273 2.95 -13.22 -16.91
N GLY A 274 2.01 -13.98 -16.36
CA GLY A 274 0.63 -13.54 -16.21
C GLY A 274 -0.07 -14.29 -15.08
N TYR A 275 -0.82 -13.54 -14.27
CA TYR A 275 -1.53 -14.06 -13.11
C TYR A 275 -2.87 -13.38 -12.93
N HIS A 276 -3.86 -14.13 -12.49
CA HIS A 276 -5.20 -13.64 -12.23
C HIS A 276 -5.68 -14.11 -10.86
N SER A 277 -6.03 -13.17 -10.00
CA SER A 277 -6.57 -13.41 -8.66
C SER A 277 -8.05 -13.05 -8.63
N ILE A 278 -8.92 -14.01 -8.30
CA ILE A 278 -10.37 -13.84 -8.29
C ILE A 278 -10.89 -14.13 -6.87
N PRO A 279 -11.46 -13.13 -6.17
CA PRO A 279 -12.22 -13.38 -4.95
C PRO A 279 -13.58 -13.97 -5.30
N PHE A 280 -13.91 -15.14 -4.73
CA PHE A 280 -15.12 -15.87 -5.10
C PHE A 280 -16.07 -16.14 -3.92
N THR A 281 -15.69 -15.76 -2.69
CA THR A 281 -16.57 -15.79 -1.51
C THR A 281 -16.64 -14.42 -0.83
N ASP A 282 -17.75 -14.18 -0.13
CA ASP A 282 -18.02 -12.98 0.66
C ASP A 282 -17.28 -12.97 2.01
N PHE A 283 -16.67 -14.08 2.39
CA PHE A 283 -15.86 -14.25 3.61
C PHE A 283 -14.34 -14.33 3.35
N GLY A 284 -13.87 -13.94 2.15
CA GLY A 284 -12.44 -13.70 1.90
C GLY A 284 -11.64 -14.87 1.33
N THR A 285 -12.29 -15.79 0.61
CA THR A 285 -11.58 -16.81 -0.17
C THR A 285 -11.34 -16.32 -1.60
N SER A 286 -10.11 -16.49 -2.08
CA SER A 286 -9.73 -16.15 -3.46
C SER A 286 -8.92 -17.28 -4.11
N VAL A 287 -9.05 -17.39 -5.43
CA VAL A 287 -8.24 -18.29 -6.25
C VAL A 287 -7.29 -17.44 -7.07
N MET A 288 -6.02 -17.83 -7.09
CA MET A 288 -5.02 -17.24 -7.97
C MET A 288 -4.46 -18.31 -8.89
N TYR A 289 -4.41 -18.02 -10.18
CA TYR A 289 -3.77 -18.91 -11.15
C TYR A 289 -2.94 -18.11 -12.15
N GLY A 290 -1.98 -18.77 -12.77
CA GLY A 290 -1.15 -18.14 -13.78
C GLY A 290 0.11 -18.94 -14.09
N GLY A 291 1.06 -18.27 -14.72
CA GLY A 291 2.32 -18.87 -15.08
C GLY A 291 3.32 -17.88 -15.63
N ALA A 292 4.53 -18.39 -15.82
CA ALA A 292 5.65 -17.64 -16.37
C ALA A 292 6.39 -18.51 -17.38
N ARG A 293 6.96 -17.87 -18.40
CA ARG A 293 7.87 -18.48 -19.37
C ARG A 293 9.13 -17.65 -19.46
N SER A 294 10.27 -18.28 -19.23
CA SER A 294 11.57 -17.62 -19.40
C SER A 294 12.42 -18.31 -20.45
N LYS A 295 13.25 -17.50 -21.11
CA LYS A 295 14.37 -17.93 -21.95
C LYS A 295 15.61 -17.16 -21.50
N SER A 296 16.75 -17.82 -21.47
CA SER A 296 18.04 -17.18 -21.19
C SER A 296 19.17 -17.81 -21.96
N PHE A 297 20.13 -16.97 -22.33
CA PHE A 297 21.29 -17.29 -23.14
C PHE A 297 22.57 -16.87 -22.40
N ALA A 298 23.67 -17.51 -22.73
CA ALA A 298 24.98 -17.10 -22.24
C ALA A 298 25.40 -15.74 -22.85
N LYS A 299 25.91 -14.84 -22.00
CA LYS A 299 26.59 -13.61 -22.43
C LYS A 299 27.90 -13.94 -23.15
N LYS A 300 28.39 -13.06 -24.02
CA LYS A 300 29.65 -13.15 -24.81
C LYS A 300 30.82 -13.85 -24.11
N ASP A 301 31.13 -13.50 -22.86
CA ASP A 301 32.24 -14.10 -22.10
C ASP A 301 32.05 -15.61 -21.80
N PHE A 302 30.82 -16.11 -21.97
CA PHE A 302 30.37 -17.49 -21.81
C PHE A 302 29.77 -18.07 -23.12
N GLU A 303 29.86 -17.36 -24.24
CA GLU A 303 29.27 -17.75 -25.54
C GLU A 303 29.87 -19.05 -26.07
N SER A 304 31.13 -19.34 -25.73
CA SER A 304 31.83 -20.59 -26.09
C SER A 304 31.16 -21.87 -25.57
N PHE A 305 30.20 -21.75 -24.65
CA PHE A 305 29.43 -22.87 -24.11
C PHE A 305 28.04 -23.05 -24.76
N ASP A 306 27.62 -22.13 -25.64
CA ASP A 306 26.28 -22.07 -26.26
C ASP A 306 25.13 -22.52 -25.33
N MET A 307 25.15 -22.04 -24.08
CA MET A 307 24.19 -22.49 -23.08
C MET A 307 22.87 -21.76 -23.23
N ARG A 308 21.80 -22.54 -23.36
CA ARG A 308 20.44 -22.05 -23.57
C ARG A 308 19.50 -22.68 -22.55
N ALA A 309 18.84 -21.86 -21.74
CA ALA A 309 17.91 -22.35 -20.73
C ALA A 309 16.49 -21.85 -20.99
N TYR A 310 15.53 -22.77 -20.90
CA TYR A 310 14.10 -22.51 -21.06
C TYR A 310 13.36 -22.98 -19.82
N SER A 311 12.48 -22.13 -19.30
CA SER A 311 11.63 -22.46 -18.15
C SER A 311 10.16 -22.15 -18.44
N LYS A 312 9.30 -22.99 -17.87
CA LYS A 312 7.84 -22.80 -17.82
C LYS A 312 7.38 -23.13 -16.42
N ASP A 313 6.82 -22.14 -15.76
CA ASP A 313 6.26 -22.25 -14.43
C ASP A 313 4.74 -22.05 -14.51
N TYR A 314 3.98 -22.88 -13.78
CA TYR A 314 2.52 -22.81 -13.69
C TYR A 314 2.11 -22.90 -12.23
N SER A 315 1.10 -22.15 -11.86
CA SER A 315 0.70 -22.02 -10.46
C SER A 315 -0.82 -21.92 -10.33
N ALA A 316 -1.37 -22.61 -9.35
CA ALA A 316 -2.76 -22.45 -8.90
C ALA A 316 -2.80 -22.48 -7.37
N TYR A 317 -3.43 -21.48 -6.76
CA TYR A 317 -3.45 -21.24 -5.33
C TYR A 317 -4.86 -20.90 -4.87
N VAL A 318 -5.19 -21.35 -3.67
CA VAL A 318 -6.36 -20.91 -2.90
C VAL A 318 -5.84 -20.14 -1.70
N TYR A 319 -6.35 -18.93 -1.52
CA TYR A 319 -6.08 -18.06 -0.39
C TYR A 319 -7.33 -17.91 0.46
N GLN A 320 -7.18 -17.98 1.77
CA GLN A 320 -8.22 -17.67 2.74
C GLN A 320 -7.75 -16.52 3.63
N ASP A 321 -8.45 -15.40 3.55
CA ASP A 321 -8.18 -14.25 4.40
C ASP A 321 -8.56 -14.52 5.85
N ILE A 322 -7.73 -14.00 6.74
CA ILE A 322 -7.87 -14.03 8.19
C ILE A 322 -7.76 -12.59 8.67
N TYR A 323 -8.91 -11.93 8.76
CA TYR A 323 -8.98 -10.65 9.45
C TYR A 323 -9.23 -10.97 10.92
N ALA A 324 -8.35 -10.51 11.81
CA ALA A 324 -8.65 -10.48 13.24
C ALA A 324 -8.74 -9.02 13.72
N ARG A 325 -8.95 -8.87 15.02
CA ARG A 325 -9.09 -7.59 15.75
C ARG A 325 -8.07 -6.53 15.30
N ASP A 326 -8.43 -5.25 15.47
CA ASP A 326 -7.61 -4.08 15.13
C ASP A 326 -6.11 -4.32 15.44
N GLY A 327 -5.28 -4.43 14.40
CA GLY A 327 -3.83 -4.63 14.53
C GLY A 327 -3.27 -5.95 13.96
N TYR A 328 -4.12 -6.88 13.50
CA TYR A 328 -3.66 -8.11 12.84
C TYR A 328 -4.46 -8.39 11.57
N THR A 329 -3.74 -8.67 10.48
CA THR A 329 -4.31 -9.15 9.21
C THR A 329 -3.45 -10.27 8.67
N GLY A 330 -4.03 -11.29 8.08
CA GLY A 330 -3.27 -12.33 7.40
C GLY A 330 -4.08 -13.15 6.41
N GLU A 331 -3.43 -14.11 5.80
CA GLU A 331 -4.02 -15.09 4.89
C GLU A 331 -3.31 -16.43 5.04
N TYR A 332 -4.07 -17.53 4.93
CA TYR A 332 -3.52 -18.86 4.68
C TYR A 332 -3.59 -19.13 3.18
N TYR A 333 -2.62 -19.89 2.66
CA TYR A 333 -2.67 -20.35 1.28
C TYR A 333 -2.22 -21.79 1.12
N MET A 334 -2.85 -22.44 0.16
CA MET A 334 -2.44 -23.73 -0.36
C MET A 334 -2.33 -23.61 -1.88
N GLY A 335 -1.26 -24.16 -2.46
CA GLY A 335 -1.07 -24.09 -3.90
C GLY A 335 -0.35 -25.30 -4.48
N LEU A 336 -0.54 -25.48 -5.77
CA LEU A 336 0.17 -26.43 -6.61
C LEU A 336 0.99 -25.65 -7.64
N GLU A 337 2.28 -25.92 -7.70
CA GLU A 337 3.19 -25.39 -8.71
C GLU A 337 3.72 -26.50 -9.62
N GLY A 338 3.78 -26.22 -10.91
CA GLY A 338 4.51 -26.99 -11.90
C GLY A 338 5.69 -26.19 -12.43
N LYS A 339 6.88 -26.77 -12.38
CA LYS A 339 8.13 -26.14 -12.82
C LYS A 339 8.84 -27.04 -13.81
N ASP A 340 8.84 -26.66 -15.08
CA ASP A 340 9.49 -27.39 -16.16
C ASP A 340 10.68 -26.55 -16.68
N ARG A 341 11.91 -27.03 -16.51
CA ARG A 341 13.15 -26.36 -16.90
C ARG A 341 13.99 -27.28 -17.77
N THR A 342 14.58 -26.75 -18.83
CA THR A 342 15.51 -27.49 -19.67
C THR A 342 16.67 -26.59 -20.07
N THR A 343 17.89 -27.11 -19.93
CA THR A 343 19.13 -26.43 -20.30
C THR A 343 19.84 -27.25 -21.36
N TYR A 344 20.24 -26.56 -22.42
CA TYR A 344 20.98 -27.11 -23.55
C TYR A 344 22.38 -26.48 -23.61
N THR A 345 23.31 -27.21 -24.21
CA THR A 345 24.61 -26.72 -24.73
C THR A 345 24.73 -27.30 -26.13
N ASP A 346 24.93 -26.43 -27.13
CA ASP A 346 24.73 -26.80 -28.53
C ASP A 346 23.37 -27.51 -28.68
N ASP A 347 23.33 -28.71 -29.28
CA ASP A 347 22.11 -29.52 -29.43
C ASP A 347 21.89 -30.55 -28.30
N ALA A 348 22.81 -30.64 -27.34
CA ALA A 348 22.73 -31.61 -26.24
C ALA A 348 21.92 -31.06 -25.06
N THR A 349 21.03 -31.89 -24.51
CA THR A 349 20.34 -31.57 -23.25
C THR A 349 21.27 -31.86 -22.08
N ILE A 350 21.67 -30.83 -21.33
CA ILE A 350 22.46 -30.99 -20.10
C ILE A 350 21.55 -31.40 -18.95
N ASN A 351 20.51 -30.59 -18.72
CA ASN A 351 19.60 -30.75 -17.59
C ASN A 351 18.16 -30.63 -18.06
N ARG A 352 17.29 -31.43 -17.46
CA ARG A 352 15.84 -31.39 -17.64
C ARG A 352 15.18 -31.65 -16.29
N ASP A 353 14.61 -30.61 -15.71
CA ASP A 353 13.91 -30.68 -14.42
C ASP A 353 12.42 -30.49 -14.64
N ARG A 354 11.61 -31.39 -14.06
CA ARG A 354 10.14 -31.28 -14.05
C ARG A 354 9.64 -31.55 -12.65
N LEU A 355 9.32 -30.48 -11.92
CA LEU A 355 8.90 -30.53 -10.53
C LEU A 355 7.42 -30.23 -10.40
N ARG A 356 6.77 -30.92 -9.48
CA ARG A 356 5.42 -30.60 -9.01
C ARG A 356 5.50 -30.41 -7.51
N ILE A 357 4.99 -29.30 -7.02
CA ILE A 357 5.25 -28.86 -5.65
C ILE A 357 3.92 -28.42 -5.04
N LEU A 358 3.55 -29.05 -3.93
CA LEU A 358 2.50 -28.55 -3.06
C LEU A 358 3.11 -27.53 -2.10
N ARG A 359 2.50 -26.36 -2.00
CA ARG A 359 2.88 -25.32 -1.04
C ARG A 359 1.74 -25.10 -0.07
N PHE A 360 2.09 -24.97 1.20
CA PHE A 360 1.18 -24.51 2.24
C PHE A 360 1.90 -23.46 3.08
N GLY A 361 1.24 -22.35 3.34
CA GLY A 361 1.84 -21.29 4.13
C GLY A 361 0.84 -20.26 4.62
N SER A 362 1.37 -19.25 5.29
CA SER A 362 0.60 -18.08 5.70
C SER A 362 1.36 -16.80 5.38
N LYS A 363 0.64 -15.69 5.29
CA LYS A 363 1.20 -14.34 5.35
C LYS A 363 0.51 -13.64 6.52
N LEU A 364 1.26 -13.25 7.53
CA LEU A 364 0.75 -12.63 8.74
C LEU A 364 1.37 -11.25 8.92
N LEU A 365 0.54 -10.25 9.20
CA LEU A 365 0.97 -8.89 9.44
C LEU A 365 0.43 -8.40 10.78
N PHE A 366 1.34 -8.20 11.72
CA PHE A 366 1.08 -7.62 13.03
C PHE A 366 1.48 -6.15 12.98
N ARG A 367 0.56 -5.25 13.34
CA ARG A 367 0.76 -3.80 13.36
C ARG A 367 0.66 -3.28 14.80
N GLY A 368 1.72 -2.67 15.28
CA GLY A 368 1.76 -1.86 16.50
C GLY A 368 1.62 -0.37 16.19
N THR A 369 1.76 0.48 17.21
CA THR A 369 1.64 1.94 17.07
C THR A 369 2.73 2.56 16.20
N GLN A 370 3.95 2.02 16.27
CA GLN A 370 5.14 2.54 15.57
C GLN A 370 5.95 1.40 14.92
N SER A 371 5.42 0.19 14.92
CA SER A 371 6.13 -0.98 14.41
C SER A 371 5.21 -1.91 13.64
N SER A 372 5.80 -2.71 12.77
CA SER A 372 5.11 -3.79 12.09
C SER A 372 6.00 -5.02 11.99
N ILE A 373 5.36 -6.20 12.02
CA ILE A 373 6.01 -7.49 11.78
C ILE A 373 5.21 -8.19 10.69
N TYR A 374 5.87 -8.49 9.58
CA TYR A 374 5.38 -9.38 8.54
C TYR A 374 6.07 -10.74 8.67
N LEU A 375 5.31 -11.82 8.70
CA LEU A 375 5.80 -13.19 8.82
C LEU A 375 5.18 -14.05 7.72
N LYS A 376 6.01 -14.78 6.97
CA LYS A 376 5.58 -15.72 5.92
C LYS A 376 6.27 -17.07 6.09
N PRO A 377 5.73 -17.98 6.94
CA PRO A 377 6.17 -19.35 6.99
C PRO A 377 5.54 -20.15 5.84
N GLU A 378 6.31 -21.05 5.25
CA GLU A 378 5.88 -21.90 4.14
C GLU A 378 6.52 -23.28 4.22
N ILE A 379 5.72 -24.31 4.00
CA ILE A 379 6.17 -25.68 3.77
C ILE A 379 5.96 -25.99 2.28
N SER A 380 6.99 -26.54 1.65
CA SER A 380 6.94 -27.03 0.27
C SER A 380 7.19 -28.53 0.25
N GLN A 381 6.33 -29.27 -0.44
CA GLN A 381 6.47 -30.70 -0.66
C GLN A 381 6.52 -31.00 -2.16
N GLY A 382 7.66 -31.49 -2.62
CA GLY A 382 7.81 -32.04 -3.96
C GLY A 382 7.07 -33.38 -4.09
N ILE A 383 6.30 -33.54 -5.17
CA ILE A 383 5.48 -34.73 -5.45
C ILE A 383 5.80 -35.31 -6.83
N ASN A 384 5.65 -36.64 -6.96
CA ASN A 384 5.88 -37.38 -8.21
C ASN A 384 4.57 -37.65 -8.98
N LEU A 385 3.72 -36.64 -9.12
CA LEU A 385 2.46 -36.71 -9.88
C LEU A 385 2.49 -35.73 -11.06
N PHE A 386 1.43 -35.68 -11.87
CA PHE A 386 1.21 -34.66 -12.91
C PHE A 386 2.38 -34.42 -13.88
N GLY A 387 3.09 -35.50 -14.27
CA GLY A 387 4.21 -35.43 -15.20
C GLY A 387 5.52 -34.93 -14.60
N ALA A 388 5.68 -34.97 -13.27
CA ALA A 388 6.97 -34.82 -12.62
C ALA A 388 7.99 -35.83 -13.19
N ARG A 389 9.26 -35.42 -13.26
CA ARG A 389 10.33 -36.27 -13.79
C ARG A 389 10.49 -37.54 -12.96
N ARG A 390 10.96 -38.63 -13.57
CA ARG A 390 11.18 -39.91 -12.89
C ARG A 390 12.32 -39.81 -11.85
N LYS A 391 12.26 -40.64 -10.81
CA LYS A 391 13.32 -40.73 -9.80
C LYS A 391 14.61 -41.23 -10.47
N ARG A 392 15.76 -40.60 -10.17
CA ARG A 392 17.11 -40.95 -10.70
C ARG A 392 17.31 -40.79 -12.21
N ASP A 393 16.66 -39.79 -12.82
CA ASP A 393 17.01 -39.38 -14.19
C ASP A 393 18.44 -38.80 -14.22
N ALA A 394 19.23 -39.20 -15.20
CA ALA A 394 20.61 -38.75 -15.36
C ALA A 394 20.68 -37.26 -15.73
N THR A 395 19.63 -36.72 -16.36
CA THR A 395 19.53 -35.30 -16.73
C THR A 395 19.03 -34.41 -15.58
N SER A 396 19.00 -34.92 -14.35
CA SER A 396 18.54 -34.15 -13.19
C SER A 396 19.59 -33.14 -12.75
N SER A 397 19.21 -31.87 -12.61
CA SER A 397 20.11 -30.85 -12.06
C SER A 397 20.58 -31.26 -10.66
N ARG A 398 21.89 -31.15 -10.43
CA ARG A 398 22.55 -31.58 -9.18
C ARG A 398 22.27 -33.04 -8.81
N GLN A 399 21.73 -33.87 -9.71
CA GLN A 399 21.18 -35.21 -9.39
C GLN A 399 20.16 -35.16 -8.23
N ALA A 400 19.37 -34.10 -8.15
CA ALA A 400 18.35 -33.92 -7.10
C ALA A 400 17.12 -34.81 -7.35
N THR A 401 16.35 -35.09 -6.29
CA THR A 401 15.06 -35.78 -6.38
C THR A 401 13.93 -34.78 -6.53
N ASN A 402 12.81 -35.22 -7.12
CA ASN A 402 11.61 -34.39 -7.22
C ASN A 402 10.73 -34.47 -5.97
N THR A 403 10.92 -35.50 -5.15
CA THR A 403 10.38 -35.61 -3.80
C THR A 403 11.36 -34.98 -2.83
N PHE A 404 10.96 -33.86 -2.25
CA PHE A 404 11.70 -33.15 -1.21
C PHE A 404 10.72 -32.48 -0.26
N SER A 405 11.13 -32.27 0.98
CA SER A 405 10.43 -31.43 1.95
C SER A 405 11.29 -30.21 2.26
N LYS A 406 10.68 -29.03 2.21
CA LYS A 406 11.35 -27.76 2.45
C LYS A 406 10.51 -26.89 3.36
N PHE A 407 11.16 -26.26 4.34
CA PHE A 407 10.56 -25.24 5.17
C PHE A 407 11.27 -23.91 4.94
N LYS A 408 10.49 -22.85 4.81
CA LYS A 408 10.99 -21.49 4.63
C LYS A 408 10.24 -20.52 5.53
N VAL A 409 10.94 -19.52 6.04
CA VAL A 409 10.33 -18.41 6.78
C VAL A 409 10.94 -17.09 6.32
N ASP A 410 10.07 -16.17 5.89
CA ASP A 410 10.45 -14.78 5.67
C ASP A 410 9.89 -13.91 6.82
N VAL A 411 10.73 -13.06 7.39
CA VAL A 411 10.40 -12.11 8.45
C VAL A 411 10.78 -10.72 7.99
N ASN A 412 9.87 -9.75 8.09
CA ASN A 412 10.19 -8.33 7.95
C ASN A 412 9.69 -7.59 9.18
N TYR A 413 10.59 -6.90 9.85
CA TYR A 413 10.29 -6.02 10.97
C TYR A 413 10.60 -4.59 10.56
N SER A 414 9.69 -3.67 10.85
CA SER A 414 9.93 -2.23 10.72
C SER A 414 9.52 -1.51 11.98
N LYS A 415 10.26 -0.48 12.35
CA LYS A 415 9.95 0.40 13.47
C LYS A 415 10.34 1.83 13.16
N SER A 416 9.39 2.75 13.31
CA SER A 416 9.68 4.18 13.38
C SER A 416 10.25 4.50 14.76
N ILE A 417 11.44 5.07 14.80
CA ILE A 417 12.18 5.36 16.05
C ILE A 417 11.87 6.79 16.51
N SER A 418 11.92 7.72 15.56
CA SER A 418 11.60 9.14 15.73
C SER A 418 11.12 9.69 14.37
N PRO A 419 10.61 10.93 14.29
CA PRO A 419 10.16 11.50 13.02
C PRO A 419 11.24 11.41 11.93
N GLY A 420 10.93 10.73 10.83
CA GLY A 420 11.84 10.50 9.69
C GLY A 420 12.84 9.35 9.87
N PHE A 421 13.15 8.90 11.09
CA PHE A 421 14.07 7.79 11.33
C PHE A 421 13.32 6.46 11.42
N GLN A 422 13.79 5.46 10.66
CA GLN A 422 13.23 4.12 10.69
C GLN A 422 14.31 3.05 10.74
N PHE A 423 14.00 1.98 11.46
CA PHE A 423 14.78 0.75 11.43
C PHE A 423 13.99 -0.35 10.73
N LYS A 424 14.64 -1.05 9.81
CA LYS A 424 14.08 -2.22 9.12
C LYS A 424 15.02 -3.41 9.32
N ALA A 425 14.45 -4.57 9.62
CA ALA A 425 15.17 -5.83 9.68
C ALA A 425 14.43 -6.87 8.82
N GLN A 426 15.12 -7.48 7.87
CA GLN A 426 14.61 -8.60 7.07
C GLN A 426 15.39 -9.86 7.41
N GLY A 427 14.68 -10.97 7.60
CA GLY A 427 15.25 -12.29 7.79
C GLY A 427 14.63 -13.27 6.80
N LYS A 428 15.45 -14.13 6.19
CA LYS A 428 14.98 -15.26 5.36
C LYS A 428 15.68 -16.52 5.82
N PHE A 429 14.92 -17.58 6.07
CA PHE A 429 15.45 -18.86 6.55
C PHE A 429 14.92 -19.97 5.64
N GLN A 430 15.78 -20.91 5.27
CA GLN A 430 15.40 -22.09 4.49
C GLN A 430 16.07 -23.34 5.05
N LEU A 431 15.28 -24.41 5.18
CA LEU A 431 15.72 -25.74 5.57
C LEU A 431 15.11 -26.77 4.62
N ALA A 432 15.94 -27.68 4.13
CA ALA A 432 15.57 -28.75 3.21
C ALA A 432 15.93 -30.12 3.81
N GLY A 433 15.01 -31.09 3.68
CA GLY A 433 15.29 -32.49 4.03
C GLY A 433 16.29 -33.13 3.07
N GLU A 434 16.22 -32.74 1.80
CA GLU A 434 16.93 -33.36 0.69
C GLU A 434 17.77 -32.35 -0.09
N LYS A 435 18.62 -32.88 -0.97
CA LYS A 435 19.32 -32.10 -1.99
C LYS A 435 18.30 -31.50 -2.97
N LEU A 436 18.27 -30.18 -3.09
CA LEU A 436 17.28 -29.49 -3.90
C LEU A 436 17.77 -29.25 -5.34
N ASN A 437 16.81 -29.18 -6.26
CA ASN A 437 17.03 -28.61 -7.58
C ASN A 437 17.34 -27.11 -7.46
N PRO A 438 18.17 -26.53 -8.34
CA PRO A 438 18.54 -25.11 -8.26
C PRO A 438 17.34 -24.15 -8.16
N SER A 439 16.23 -24.46 -8.85
CA SER A 439 15.01 -23.64 -8.80
C SER A 439 14.31 -23.59 -7.43
N GLU A 440 14.69 -24.46 -6.49
CA GLU A 440 14.16 -24.52 -5.13
C GLU A 440 15.19 -24.12 -4.06
N GLN A 441 16.44 -23.88 -4.45
CA GLN A 441 17.49 -23.39 -3.57
C GLN A 441 17.28 -21.92 -3.19
N ALA A 442 17.84 -21.52 -2.05
CA ALA A 442 17.96 -20.11 -1.70
C ALA A 442 19.16 -19.51 -2.44
N PHE A 443 19.00 -18.30 -3.01
CA PHE A 443 20.08 -17.55 -3.65
C PHE A 443 20.51 -16.39 -2.77
N TYR A 444 21.82 -16.21 -2.65
CA TYR A 444 22.46 -15.18 -1.86
C TYR A 444 23.37 -14.31 -2.72
N GLY A 445 23.40 -13.01 -2.39
CA GLY A 445 24.07 -11.96 -3.15
C GLY A 445 23.13 -11.19 -4.08
N GLY A 446 23.43 -9.92 -4.32
CA GLY A 446 22.63 -9.00 -5.13
C GLY A 446 21.79 -8.01 -4.32
N MET A 447 21.05 -7.16 -5.03
CA MET A 447 20.35 -5.99 -4.46
C MET A 447 19.35 -6.36 -3.34
N ASN A 448 18.71 -7.52 -3.46
CA ASN A 448 17.69 -8.00 -2.51
C ASN A 448 18.21 -9.08 -1.55
N SER A 449 19.52 -9.28 -1.52
CA SER A 449 20.20 -10.26 -0.67
C SER A 449 21.38 -9.65 0.08
N VAL A 450 22.62 -9.92 -0.32
CA VAL A 450 23.81 -9.32 0.30
C VAL A 450 24.41 -8.37 -0.72
N ARG A 451 24.21 -7.07 -0.51
CA ARG A 451 24.42 -6.05 -1.55
C ARG A 451 25.89 -5.87 -1.96
N GLY A 452 26.86 -6.30 -1.17
CA GLY A 452 28.27 -6.32 -1.62
C GLY A 452 28.57 -7.32 -2.74
N TYR A 453 27.65 -8.25 -3.05
CA TYR A 453 27.92 -9.41 -3.91
C TYR A 453 27.11 -9.37 -5.22
N PRO A 454 27.55 -10.09 -6.26
CA PRO A 454 26.76 -10.35 -7.45
C PRO A 454 25.42 -11.02 -7.18
N ASP A 455 24.43 -10.72 -8.03
CA ASP A 455 23.11 -11.32 -7.91
C ASP A 455 23.18 -12.83 -8.15
N GLY A 456 22.72 -13.61 -7.17
CA GLY A 456 22.81 -15.06 -7.19
C GLY A 456 24.24 -15.60 -7.17
N ASP A 457 25.20 -14.92 -6.52
CA ASP A 457 26.59 -15.36 -6.41
C ASP A 457 26.73 -16.73 -5.74
N TYR A 458 25.85 -17.06 -4.78
CA TYR A 458 25.82 -18.38 -4.16
C TYR A 458 24.40 -18.93 -3.99
N SER A 459 24.20 -20.23 -4.21
CA SER A 459 22.94 -20.93 -3.95
C SER A 459 23.10 -21.98 -2.85
N ALA A 460 22.04 -22.25 -2.08
CA ALA A 460 22.09 -23.20 -0.98
C ALA A 460 20.78 -23.98 -0.78
N ASP A 461 20.89 -25.20 -0.25
CA ASP A 461 19.73 -26.00 0.13
C ASP A 461 19.19 -25.54 1.50
N ASN A 462 20.11 -25.31 2.45
CA ASN A 462 19.85 -24.77 3.78
C ASN A 462 20.55 -23.42 3.93
N GLY A 463 19.98 -22.51 4.71
CA GLY A 463 20.68 -21.28 5.06
C GLY A 463 19.77 -20.20 5.61
N TYR A 464 20.39 -19.06 5.90
CA TYR A 464 19.68 -17.88 6.34
C TYR A 464 20.35 -16.60 5.84
N GLN A 465 19.54 -15.56 5.72
CA GLN A 465 19.94 -14.19 5.37
C GLN A 465 19.34 -13.23 6.38
N VAL A 466 20.11 -12.20 6.74
CA VAL A 466 19.69 -11.08 7.59
C VAL A 466 20.11 -9.78 6.92
N ASN A 467 19.18 -8.84 6.80
CA ASN A 467 19.42 -7.48 6.35
C ASN A 467 18.94 -6.51 7.41
N LEU A 468 19.80 -5.58 7.82
CA LEU A 468 19.47 -4.51 8.74
C LEU A 468 19.64 -3.19 7.98
N GLU A 469 18.59 -2.38 7.95
CA GLU A 469 18.62 -1.04 7.35
C GLU A 469 18.23 0.00 8.40
N PHE A 470 18.98 1.09 8.39
CA PHE A 470 18.64 2.32 9.10
C PHE A 470 18.35 3.41 8.07
N LEU A 471 17.11 3.87 8.06
CA LEU A 471 16.64 4.93 7.18
C LEU A 471 16.77 6.26 7.91
N VAL A 472 17.45 7.20 7.26
CA VAL A 472 17.85 8.49 7.83
C VAL A 472 17.23 9.59 6.97
N PRO A 473 16.49 10.54 7.55
CA PRO A 473 15.98 11.68 6.82
C PRO A 473 17.17 12.62 6.47
N PRO A 474 17.15 13.31 5.34
CA PRO A 474 18.22 14.22 4.92
C PRO A 474 18.16 15.50 5.77
N LEU A 475 18.80 15.46 6.94
CA LEU A 475 18.78 16.53 7.95
C LEU A 475 19.33 17.87 7.44
N PHE A 476 20.13 17.85 6.38
CA PHE A 476 20.77 19.02 5.78
C PHE A 476 19.89 19.77 4.77
N LEU A 477 18.76 19.18 4.33
CA LEU A 477 17.86 19.83 3.36
C LEU A 477 16.83 20.69 4.08
N PRO A 478 16.65 21.97 3.67
CA PRO A 478 15.62 22.84 4.22
C PRO A 478 14.23 22.46 3.69
N ASP A 479 13.20 22.71 4.50
CA ASP A 479 11.80 22.40 4.15
C ASP A 479 11.23 23.30 3.03
N SER A 480 11.97 24.32 2.61
CA SER A 480 11.60 25.26 1.54
C SER A 480 11.81 24.69 0.13
N ILE A 481 12.66 23.68 -0.04
CA ILE A 481 12.93 23.10 -1.36
C ILE A 481 11.84 22.07 -1.69
N LYS A 482 11.06 22.36 -2.73
CA LYS A 482 9.99 21.51 -3.26
C LYS A 482 10.18 21.33 -4.76
N LEU A 483 9.94 20.12 -5.26
CA LEU A 483 9.77 19.93 -6.69
C LEU A 483 8.49 20.63 -7.16
N PRO A 484 8.46 21.18 -8.40
CA PRO A 484 7.25 21.79 -8.96
C PRO A 484 6.05 20.84 -8.86
N TYR A 485 4.93 21.31 -8.31
CA TYR A 485 3.70 20.52 -8.11
C TYR A 485 3.80 19.36 -7.10
N ALA A 486 4.95 19.08 -6.47
CA ALA A 486 5.06 18.04 -5.45
C ALA A 486 4.25 18.41 -4.18
N ARG A 487 3.72 17.38 -3.51
CA ARG A 487 2.92 17.56 -2.28
C ARG A 487 3.81 17.95 -1.10
N ASN A 488 4.99 17.34 -1.03
CA ASN A 488 5.90 17.44 0.10
C ASN A 488 7.22 18.15 -0.30
N PRO A 489 7.96 18.71 0.68
CA PRO A 489 9.36 19.07 0.50
C PRO A 489 10.19 17.89 0.02
N ILE A 490 11.23 18.17 -0.76
CA ILE A 490 12.16 17.15 -1.28
C ILE A 490 12.79 16.31 -0.14
N LYS A 491 12.91 16.91 1.05
CA LYS A 491 13.39 16.27 2.27
C LYS A 491 12.54 15.08 2.71
N ASN A 492 11.24 15.09 2.46
CA ASN A 492 10.35 13.98 2.78
C ASN A 492 10.43 12.87 1.73
N ASP A 493 10.80 13.23 0.50
CA ASP A 493 10.82 12.32 -0.64
C ASP A 493 12.19 11.67 -0.84
N LEU A 494 13.24 12.23 -0.24
CA LEU A 494 14.60 11.68 -0.21
C LEU A 494 14.86 11.00 1.14
N THR A 495 15.34 9.76 1.11
CA THR A 495 15.70 8.99 2.31
C THR A 495 17.11 8.44 2.17
N GLY A 496 17.98 8.74 3.13
CA GLY A 496 19.29 8.09 3.26
C GLY A 496 19.15 6.68 3.83
N VAL A 497 20.03 5.77 3.41
CA VAL A 497 20.04 4.37 3.85
C VAL A 497 21.45 4.02 4.32
N VAL A 498 21.56 3.41 5.50
CA VAL A 498 22.77 2.71 5.96
C VAL A 498 22.37 1.28 6.24
N PHE A 499 23.18 0.31 5.80
CA PHE A 499 22.81 -1.09 5.94
C PHE A 499 23.96 -2.03 6.29
N PHE A 500 23.57 -3.16 6.87
CA PHE A 500 24.40 -4.34 7.09
C PHE A 500 23.63 -5.57 6.59
N ASP A 501 24.28 -6.36 5.74
CA ASP A 501 23.72 -7.57 5.16
C ASP A 501 24.62 -8.77 5.49
N TYR A 502 24.01 -9.89 5.83
CA TYR A 502 24.71 -11.15 6.09
C TYR A 502 23.90 -12.33 5.57
N ALA A 503 24.59 -13.33 5.01
CA ALA A 503 24.00 -14.61 4.67
C ALA A 503 24.96 -15.77 4.92
N TYR A 504 24.39 -16.91 5.29
CA TYR A 504 25.08 -18.19 5.37
C TYR A 504 24.28 -19.23 4.62
N GLY A 505 24.94 -20.02 3.79
CA GLY A 505 24.31 -21.08 3.02
C GLY A 505 25.12 -22.36 3.03
N GLU A 506 24.42 -23.49 3.06
CA GLU A 506 24.96 -24.83 2.98
C GLU A 506 24.19 -25.68 1.97
N LYS A 507 24.93 -26.39 1.12
CA LYS A 507 24.38 -27.35 0.15
C LYS A 507 24.41 -28.75 0.74
N ARG A 508 23.38 -29.54 0.45
CA ARG A 508 23.30 -30.95 0.83
C ARG A 508 23.85 -31.83 -0.28
N GLY A 509 24.49 -32.92 0.15
CA GLY A 509 25.18 -33.85 -0.74
C GLY A 509 26.57 -33.38 -1.13
N TYR A 510 27.37 -34.31 -1.65
CA TYR A 510 28.68 -34.00 -2.20
C TYR A 510 28.58 -34.05 -3.72
N ILE A 511 29.06 -32.99 -4.35
CA ILE A 511 29.32 -32.95 -5.79
C ILE A 511 30.75 -32.43 -5.91
N GLU A 512 31.59 -33.16 -6.64
CA GLU A 512 32.98 -32.81 -6.82
C GLU A 512 33.10 -31.37 -7.36
N GLY A 513 34.01 -30.56 -6.81
CA GLY A 513 34.19 -29.15 -7.19
C GLY A 513 33.13 -28.16 -6.63
N GLU A 514 32.03 -28.63 -6.06
CA GLU A 514 31.00 -27.76 -5.47
C GLU A 514 31.45 -27.23 -4.10
N ARG A 515 31.43 -25.89 -3.92
CA ARG A 515 31.60 -25.29 -2.59
C ARG A 515 30.35 -25.59 -1.77
N THR A 516 30.53 -26.32 -0.67
CA THR A 516 29.42 -26.83 0.15
C THR A 516 28.86 -25.81 1.12
N ARG A 517 29.67 -24.84 1.56
CA ARG A 517 29.30 -23.81 2.54
C ARG A 517 29.90 -22.47 2.15
N ARG A 518 29.17 -21.39 2.38
CA ARG A 518 29.67 -20.02 2.25
C ARG A 518 29.03 -19.04 3.21
N LYS A 519 29.79 -17.99 3.52
CA LYS A 519 29.35 -16.80 4.24
C LYS A 519 29.46 -15.60 3.32
N LEU A 520 28.44 -14.75 3.31
CA LEU A 520 28.44 -13.49 2.60
C LEU A 520 28.14 -12.39 3.61
N ALA A 521 28.90 -11.30 3.58
CA ALA A 521 28.69 -10.17 4.49
C ALA A 521 29.08 -8.86 3.82
N SER A 522 28.22 -7.84 3.95
CA SER A 522 28.52 -6.50 3.43
C SER A 522 27.91 -5.40 4.28
N VAL A 523 28.54 -4.23 4.24
CA VAL A 523 27.98 -2.98 4.74
C VAL A 523 27.82 -2.01 3.58
N GLY A 524 26.95 -1.02 3.73
CA GLY A 524 26.83 -0.03 2.69
C GLY A 524 25.94 1.13 3.06
N LEU A 525 25.83 2.03 2.09
CA LEU A 525 25.08 3.26 2.20
C LEU A 525 24.44 3.61 0.85
N GLY A 526 23.38 4.39 0.90
CA GLY A 526 22.64 4.76 -0.28
C GLY A 526 21.60 5.82 -0.02
N PHE A 527 20.82 6.11 -1.05
CA PHE A 527 19.65 6.95 -0.94
C PHE A 527 18.52 6.42 -1.82
N ARG A 528 17.31 6.73 -1.39
CA ARG A 528 16.05 6.43 -2.09
C ARG A 528 15.34 7.74 -2.34
N PHE A 529 14.86 7.95 -3.56
CA PHE A 529 14.20 9.20 -3.94
C PHE A 529 12.87 8.92 -4.61
N HIS A 530 11.79 9.32 -3.94
CA HIS A 530 10.44 9.28 -4.46
C HIS A 530 10.19 10.56 -5.28
N VAL A 531 9.56 10.41 -6.44
CA VAL A 531 9.23 11.54 -7.32
C VAL A 531 7.73 11.47 -7.62
N TYR A 532 6.99 12.48 -7.14
CA TYR A 532 5.54 12.63 -7.31
C TYR A 532 4.71 11.40 -6.91
N ASP A 533 5.17 10.61 -5.93
CA ASP A 533 4.56 9.32 -5.54
C ASP A 533 4.42 8.30 -6.70
N GLN A 534 5.16 8.50 -7.81
CA GLN A 534 5.06 7.73 -9.05
C GLN A 534 6.36 7.00 -9.41
N ALA A 535 7.51 7.58 -9.10
CA ALA A 535 8.80 6.95 -9.39
C ALA A 535 9.63 6.83 -8.13
N LEU A 536 10.31 5.69 -7.98
CA LEU A 536 11.28 5.43 -6.92
C LEU A 536 12.63 5.16 -7.56
N PHE A 537 13.59 6.04 -7.27
CA PHE A 537 14.99 5.84 -7.58
C PHE A 537 15.72 5.28 -6.37
N ARG A 538 16.51 4.24 -6.58
CA ARG A 538 17.39 3.65 -5.56
C ARG A 538 18.82 3.64 -6.05
N PHE A 539 19.69 4.20 -5.22
CA PHE A 539 21.13 4.19 -5.40
C PHE A 539 21.75 3.65 -4.12
N GLU A 540 22.33 2.45 -4.17
CA GLU A 540 22.88 1.79 -2.98
C GLU A 540 24.25 1.20 -3.31
N TRP A 541 25.27 1.63 -2.57
CA TRP A 541 26.62 1.09 -2.69
C TRP A 541 26.89 0.13 -1.52
N GLY A 542 27.37 -1.07 -1.83
CA GLY A 542 27.73 -2.10 -0.87
C GLY A 542 29.21 -2.48 -0.96
N HIS A 543 29.82 -2.72 0.18
CA HIS A 543 31.19 -3.16 0.34
C HIS A 543 31.27 -4.46 1.15
N ILE A 544 32.03 -5.42 0.65
CA ILE A 544 32.26 -6.71 1.31
C ILE A 544 33.17 -6.51 2.52
N ILE A 545 32.77 -7.09 3.66
CA ILE A 545 33.55 -7.02 4.90
C ILE A 545 34.22 -8.37 5.20
N PRO A 546 35.31 -8.42 6.01
CA PRO A 546 36.06 -9.64 6.34
C PRO A 546 35.31 -10.71 7.16
N LEU A 547 33.99 -10.59 7.28
CA LEU A 547 33.09 -11.60 7.84
C LEU A 547 32.57 -12.56 6.76
N GLY A 548 32.62 -12.17 5.49
CA GLY A 548 32.19 -12.96 4.32
C GLY A 548 33.34 -13.40 3.43
N ASP A 549 33.09 -14.45 2.64
CA ASP A 549 34.01 -14.96 1.63
C ASP A 549 34.07 -14.02 0.41
N LEU A 550 35.15 -14.03 -0.37
CA LEU A 550 35.20 -13.27 -1.63
C LEU A 550 34.18 -13.82 -2.65
N PRO A 551 33.60 -12.99 -3.55
CA PRO A 551 32.60 -13.45 -4.51
C PRO A 551 33.14 -14.53 -5.46
N LEU A 552 32.26 -15.40 -5.95
CA LEU A 552 32.63 -16.48 -6.88
C LEU A 552 32.82 -15.98 -8.31
N SER A 553 31.98 -15.05 -8.75
CA SER A 553 31.85 -14.69 -10.16
C SER A 553 32.61 -13.42 -10.56
N GLN A 554 32.72 -12.45 -9.64
CA GLN A 554 33.39 -11.18 -9.86
C GLN A 554 34.20 -10.82 -8.62
N MET A 555 35.53 -10.91 -8.65
CA MET A 555 36.41 -10.71 -7.49
C MET A 555 36.50 -9.24 -7.00
N ASP A 556 35.50 -8.42 -7.29
CA ASP A 556 35.39 -7.06 -6.76
C ASP A 556 34.84 -7.09 -5.33
N SER A 557 35.34 -6.19 -4.48
CA SER A 557 34.89 -6.02 -3.10
C SER A 557 33.80 -4.95 -2.96
N GLN A 558 33.45 -4.27 -4.06
CA GLN A 558 32.47 -3.20 -4.07
C GLN A 558 31.42 -3.41 -5.15
N ARG A 559 30.21 -2.94 -4.89
CA ARG A 559 29.12 -3.00 -5.86
C ARG A 559 28.17 -1.83 -5.72
N LEU A 560 27.77 -1.29 -6.86
CA LEU A 560 26.72 -0.29 -6.96
C LEU A 560 25.43 -0.94 -7.45
N HIS A 561 24.33 -0.67 -6.76
CA HIS A 561 22.97 -1.04 -7.16
C HIS A 561 22.20 0.20 -7.59
N LEU A 562 21.56 0.09 -8.75
CA LEU A 562 20.71 1.11 -9.34
C LEU A 562 19.35 0.48 -9.63
N ALA A 563 18.28 1.13 -9.19
CA ALA A 563 16.94 0.78 -9.59
C ALA A 563 16.08 2.03 -9.80
N LEU A 564 15.25 1.98 -10.84
CA LEU A 564 14.19 2.93 -11.14
C LEU A 564 12.92 2.11 -11.29
N ASP A 565 11.98 2.32 -10.38
CA ASP A 565 10.66 1.72 -10.41
C ASP A 565 9.65 2.85 -10.67
N ILE A 566 8.91 2.79 -11.77
CA ILE A 566 7.86 3.76 -12.14
C ILE A 566 6.52 3.03 -12.10
N GLN A 567 5.57 3.61 -11.37
CA GLN A 567 4.19 3.17 -11.33
C GLN A 567 3.27 4.29 -11.84
N ASP A 568 2.48 3.95 -12.84
CA ASP A 568 1.48 4.81 -13.44
C ASP A 568 0.34 5.10 -12.45
N ARG A 569 0.38 6.30 -11.88
CA ARG A 569 -0.78 6.97 -11.28
C ARG A 569 -1.21 8.16 -12.15
N ILE A 570 -0.92 8.09 -13.45
CA ILE A 570 -0.95 9.21 -14.39
C ILE A 570 -2.34 9.83 -14.47
N PRO A 571 -3.47 9.10 -14.55
CA PRO A 571 -4.79 9.74 -14.63
C PRO A 571 -5.13 10.60 -13.41
N GLN A 572 -4.91 10.08 -12.20
CA GLN A 572 -5.20 10.80 -10.95
C GLN A 572 -4.23 11.97 -10.74
N GLU A 573 -2.96 11.76 -11.11
CA GLU A 573 -1.94 12.79 -10.97
C GLU A 573 -2.10 13.90 -12.01
N ILE A 574 -2.51 13.57 -13.24
CA ILE A 574 -2.92 14.56 -14.24
C ILE A 574 -4.10 15.36 -13.71
N GLU A 575 -5.13 14.72 -13.14
CA GLU A 575 -6.27 15.44 -12.59
C GLU A 575 -5.85 16.37 -11.43
N ARG A 576 -4.97 15.89 -10.54
CA ARG A 576 -4.43 16.69 -9.45
C ARG A 576 -3.61 17.87 -9.96
N ILE A 577 -2.64 17.63 -10.84
CA ILE A 577 -1.78 18.67 -11.41
C ILE A 577 -2.64 19.67 -12.18
N SER A 578 -3.64 19.20 -12.94
CA SER A 578 -4.60 20.07 -13.63
C SER A 578 -5.36 20.96 -12.65
N LYS A 579 -5.84 20.43 -11.51
CA LYS A 579 -6.52 21.24 -10.48
C LYS A 579 -5.57 22.29 -9.87
N ILE A 580 -4.32 21.92 -9.58
CA ILE A 580 -3.32 22.84 -9.03
C ILE A 580 -2.98 23.95 -10.04
N MET A 581 -2.72 23.57 -11.30
CA MET A 581 -2.48 24.53 -12.38
C MET A 581 -3.68 25.46 -12.57
N GLU A 582 -4.91 24.93 -12.46
CA GLU A 582 -6.12 25.74 -12.53
C GLU A 582 -6.20 26.75 -11.37
N GLU A 583 -5.93 26.33 -10.14
CA GLU A 583 -5.89 27.22 -8.98
C GLU A 583 -4.80 28.30 -9.10
N ASP A 584 -3.60 27.95 -9.57
CA ASP A 584 -2.52 28.91 -9.76
C ASP A 584 -2.81 29.90 -10.90
N ASN A 585 -3.42 29.43 -12.00
CA ASN A 585 -3.94 30.31 -13.03
C ASN A 585 -4.99 31.28 -12.47
N MET A 586 -5.91 30.82 -11.61
CA MET A 586 -6.91 31.69 -10.96
C MET A 586 -6.24 32.76 -10.08
N LYS A 587 -5.21 32.41 -9.31
CA LYS A 587 -4.43 33.38 -8.51
C LYS A 587 -3.74 34.41 -9.40
N GLN A 588 -3.16 33.97 -10.51
CA GLN A 588 -2.47 34.85 -11.45
C GLN A 588 -3.46 35.78 -12.18
N TRP A 589 -4.64 35.28 -12.56
CA TRP A 589 -5.71 36.11 -13.12
C TRP A 589 -6.21 37.15 -12.11
N ALA A 590 -6.43 36.76 -10.85
CA ALA A 590 -6.84 37.69 -9.81
C ALA A 590 -5.79 38.80 -9.60
N TRP A 591 -4.50 38.44 -9.59
CA TRP A 591 -3.41 39.40 -9.52
C TRP A 591 -3.36 40.34 -10.73
N ASN A 592 -3.55 39.82 -11.93
CA ASN A 592 -3.57 40.63 -13.15
C ASN A 592 -4.74 41.63 -13.16
N ILE A 593 -5.94 41.19 -12.77
CA ILE A 593 -7.13 42.05 -12.67
C ILE A 593 -6.86 43.22 -11.70
N LEU A 594 -6.31 42.93 -10.51
CA LEU A 594 -5.99 43.98 -9.55
C LEU A 594 -4.88 44.92 -10.02
N ASN A 595 -3.83 44.39 -10.64
CA ASN A 595 -2.76 45.23 -11.19
C ASN A 595 -3.28 46.18 -12.27
N ASP A 596 -4.17 45.69 -13.14
CA ASP A 596 -4.80 46.53 -14.16
C ASP A 596 -5.69 47.60 -13.51
N GLU A 597 -6.42 47.26 -12.45
CA GLU A 597 -7.24 48.22 -11.69
C GLU A 597 -6.38 49.31 -11.03
N VAL A 598 -5.29 48.93 -10.36
CA VAL A 598 -4.35 49.87 -9.71
C VAL A 598 -3.63 50.76 -10.74
N ARG A 599 -3.45 50.29 -11.98
CA ARG A 599 -2.84 51.08 -13.06
C ARG A 599 -3.77 52.12 -13.66
N LYS A 600 -5.10 52.00 -13.48
CA LYS A 600 -6.05 52.97 -14.03
C LYS A 600 -5.81 54.37 -13.45
N PRO A 601 -5.94 55.43 -14.25
CA PRO A 601 -5.78 56.80 -13.77
C PRO A 601 -6.81 57.19 -12.69
N VAL A 602 -8.03 56.67 -12.82
CA VAL A 602 -9.14 56.89 -11.88
C VAL A 602 -9.56 55.54 -11.33
N SER A 603 -9.08 55.19 -10.13
CA SER A 603 -9.43 53.95 -9.43
C SER A 603 -9.47 54.19 -7.93
N ASN A 604 -10.61 53.88 -7.31
CA ASN A 604 -10.78 54.02 -5.87
C ASN A 604 -9.78 53.15 -5.08
N LEU A 605 -9.45 51.95 -5.59
CA LEU A 605 -8.45 51.08 -4.98
C LEU A 605 -7.06 51.74 -4.99
N ARG A 606 -6.67 52.29 -6.15
CA ARG A 606 -5.39 53.00 -6.30
C ARG A 606 -5.32 54.21 -5.36
N GLU A 607 -6.36 55.02 -5.32
CA GLU A 607 -6.42 56.23 -4.49
C GLU A 607 -6.30 55.88 -3.01
N ASN A 608 -7.06 54.89 -2.53
CA ASN A 608 -7.00 54.45 -1.13
C ASN A 608 -5.62 53.88 -0.77
N LEU A 609 -5.07 52.97 -1.58
CA LEU A 609 -3.73 52.41 -1.35
C LEU A 609 -2.68 53.53 -1.31
N TYR A 610 -2.69 54.41 -2.31
CA TYR A 610 -1.71 55.50 -2.41
C TYR A 610 -1.82 56.51 -1.26
N TRP A 611 -3.03 56.79 -0.78
CA TRP A 611 -3.25 57.65 0.38
C TRP A 611 -2.58 57.07 1.63
N TYR A 612 -2.85 55.79 1.96
CA TYR A 612 -2.25 55.14 3.12
C TYR A 612 -0.72 55.02 2.99
N TYR A 613 -0.21 54.68 1.80
CA TYR A 613 1.24 54.68 1.54
C TYR A 613 1.87 56.06 1.73
N ARG A 614 1.21 57.13 1.26
CA ARG A 614 1.70 58.50 1.41
C ARG A 614 1.69 58.93 2.87
N MET A 615 0.61 58.65 3.60
CA MET A 615 0.52 58.97 5.03
C MET A 615 1.54 58.20 5.86
N ALA A 616 1.81 56.94 5.52
CA ALA A 616 2.86 56.15 6.13
C ALA A 616 4.25 56.77 5.90
N ALA A 617 4.55 57.19 4.66
CA ALA A 617 5.82 57.82 4.31
C ALA A 617 6.01 59.19 5.01
N VAL A 618 4.93 59.97 5.17
CA VAL A 618 4.95 61.23 5.93
C VAL A 618 5.24 60.96 7.40
N ALA A 619 4.48 60.06 8.05
CA ALA A 619 4.70 59.71 9.46
C ALA A 619 6.12 59.17 9.72
N GLN A 620 6.65 58.35 8.79
CA GLN A 620 8.01 57.85 8.86
C GLN A 620 9.05 58.97 8.74
N LYS A 621 8.83 59.97 7.89
CA LYS A 621 9.71 61.14 7.74
C LYS A 621 9.67 62.04 8.98
N GLU A 622 8.52 62.09 9.67
CA GLU A 622 8.33 62.83 10.92
C GLU A 622 8.87 62.08 12.15
N GLY A 623 9.35 60.84 11.98
CA GLY A 623 9.90 60.01 13.06
C GLY A 623 8.86 59.22 13.86
N ASP A 624 7.57 59.31 13.51
CA ASP A 624 6.47 58.57 14.14
C ASP A 624 6.32 57.17 13.51
N LEU A 625 7.19 56.26 13.97
CA LEU A 625 7.28 54.89 13.44
C LEU A 625 6.04 54.04 13.74
N ASP A 626 5.35 54.30 14.84
CA ASP A 626 4.14 53.55 15.23
C ASP A 626 2.98 53.91 14.31
N LYS A 627 2.79 55.21 14.03
CA LYS A 627 1.77 55.68 13.10
C LYS A 627 2.06 55.27 11.65
N ALA A 628 3.35 55.28 11.26
CA ALA A 628 3.75 54.75 9.96
C ALA A 628 3.42 53.25 9.83
N ARG A 629 3.67 52.45 10.88
CA ARG A 629 3.32 51.01 10.91
C ARG A 629 1.81 50.81 10.79
N GLU A 630 0.99 51.62 11.46
CA GLU A 630 -0.47 51.55 11.35
C GLU A 630 -0.96 51.82 9.92
N TYR A 631 -0.43 52.87 9.27
CA TYR A 631 -0.81 53.18 7.89
C TYR A 631 -0.35 52.11 6.89
N TYR A 632 0.85 51.55 7.03
CA TYR A 632 1.29 50.42 6.21
C TYR A 632 0.43 49.16 6.44
N ALA A 633 0.02 48.90 7.68
CA ALA A 633 -0.88 47.79 8.00
C ALA A 633 -2.24 47.95 7.32
N LYS A 634 -2.80 49.18 7.29
CA LYS A 634 -4.06 49.47 6.56
C LYS A 634 -3.91 49.30 5.05
N ALA A 635 -2.82 49.74 4.46
CA ALA A 635 -2.54 49.51 3.03
C ALA A 635 -2.45 48.01 2.70
N LEU A 636 -1.78 47.23 3.57
CA LEU A 636 -1.68 45.78 3.43
C LEU A 636 -3.04 45.09 3.52
N ASP A 637 -3.88 45.52 4.47
CA ASP A 637 -5.22 44.96 4.67
C ASP A 637 -6.15 45.22 3.47
N ILE A 638 -6.16 46.46 2.95
CA ILE A 638 -6.89 46.82 1.73
C ILE A 638 -6.42 45.98 0.54
N GLY A 639 -5.09 45.85 0.35
CA GLY A 639 -4.52 45.05 -0.72
C GLY A 639 -4.91 43.57 -0.63
N LYS A 640 -4.87 43.01 0.59
CA LYS A 640 -5.23 41.61 0.85
C LYS A 640 -6.72 41.35 0.66
N SER A 641 -7.58 42.21 1.23
CA SER A 641 -9.04 42.12 1.07
C SER A 641 -9.45 42.20 -0.40
N SER A 642 -8.87 43.14 -1.14
CA SER A 642 -9.11 43.29 -2.59
C SER A 642 -8.69 42.03 -3.36
N TYR A 643 -7.56 41.42 -3.00
CA TYR A 643 -7.08 40.18 -3.60
C TYR A 643 -8.00 39.00 -3.32
N ASP A 644 -8.41 38.83 -2.06
CA ASP A 644 -9.29 37.74 -1.66
C ASP A 644 -10.67 37.85 -2.35
N GLN A 645 -11.24 39.06 -2.45
CA GLN A 645 -12.49 39.31 -3.18
C GLN A 645 -12.35 39.01 -4.68
N THR A 646 -11.26 39.47 -5.30
CA THR A 646 -10.98 39.21 -6.72
C THR A 646 -10.78 37.71 -6.98
N LEU A 647 -10.10 37.01 -6.08
CA LEU A 647 -9.91 35.56 -6.18
C LEU A 647 -11.25 34.80 -6.09
N VAL A 648 -12.15 35.20 -5.18
CA VAL A 648 -13.50 34.63 -5.09
C VAL A 648 -14.28 34.87 -6.37
N TYR A 649 -14.21 36.07 -6.93
CA TYR A 649 -14.83 36.40 -8.20
C TYR A 649 -14.32 35.52 -9.35
N VAL A 650 -13.00 35.38 -9.49
CA VAL A 650 -12.38 34.52 -10.52
C VAL A 650 -12.78 33.05 -10.35
N LYS A 651 -12.82 32.54 -9.11
CA LYS A 651 -13.28 31.18 -8.80
C LYS A 651 -14.74 30.96 -9.21
N ASN A 652 -15.62 31.91 -8.95
CA ASN A 652 -17.02 31.83 -9.36
C ASN A 652 -17.16 31.82 -10.89
N CYS A 653 -16.39 32.65 -11.60
CA CYS A 653 -16.37 32.66 -13.06
C CYS A 653 -15.89 31.31 -13.62
N ALA A 654 -14.84 30.72 -13.04
CA ALA A 654 -14.33 29.41 -13.43
C ALA A 654 -15.36 28.29 -13.18
N LYS A 655 -16.09 28.34 -12.05
CA LYS A 655 -17.16 27.40 -11.74
C LYS A 655 -18.31 27.49 -12.75
N GLN A 656 -18.80 28.70 -13.03
CA GLN A 656 -19.85 28.93 -14.02
C GLN A 656 -19.43 28.42 -15.41
N ARG A 657 -18.19 28.68 -15.80
CA ARG A 657 -17.63 28.16 -17.07
C ARG A 657 -17.72 26.63 -17.13
N LYS A 658 -17.36 25.91 -16.06
CA LYS A 658 -17.46 24.44 -16.00
C LYS A 658 -18.91 23.97 -16.13
N GLU A 659 -19.85 24.62 -15.43
CA GLU A 659 -21.28 24.32 -15.54
C GLU A 659 -21.81 24.51 -16.98
N PHE A 660 -21.33 25.54 -17.68
CA PHE A 660 -21.66 25.77 -19.08
C PHE A 660 -21.03 24.74 -20.02
N GLU A 661 -19.77 24.33 -19.78
CA GLU A 661 -19.11 23.27 -20.55
C GLU A 661 -19.82 21.91 -20.40
N GLU A 662 -20.26 21.56 -19.20
CA GLU A 662 -21.05 20.34 -18.95
C GLU A 662 -22.42 20.42 -19.62
N SER A 663 -23.12 21.54 -19.46
CA SER A 663 -24.42 21.77 -20.10
C SER A 663 -24.29 21.71 -21.64
N ASN A 664 -23.20 22.25 -22.20
CA ASN A 664 -22.92 22.18 -23.62
C ASN A 664 -22.66 20.74 -24.11
N LYS A 665 -21.96 19.91 -23.33
CA LYS A 665 -21.80 18.47 -23.66
C LYS A 665 -23.14 17.75 -23.72
N VAL A 666 -24.05 18.05 -22.80
CA VAL A 666 -25.41 17.51 -22.81
C VAL A 666 -26.19 18.00 -24.04
N ALA A 667 -26.14 19.30 -24.35
CA ALA A 667 -26.76 19.88 -25.55
C ALA A 667 -26.24 19.22 -26.83
N MET A 668 -24.93 19.04 -26.95
CA MET A 668 -24.29 18.36 -28.09
C MET A 668 -24.72 16.90 -28.24
N ARG A 669 -25.00 16.21 -27.14
CA ARG A 669 -25.54 14.84 -27.18
C ARG A 669 -26.95 14.83 -27.77
N PHE A 670 -27.84 15.70 -27.29
CA PHE A 670 -29.18 15.85 -27.85
C PHE A 670 -29.17 16.26 -29.32
N TYR A 671 -28.26 17.16 -29.71
CA TYR A 671 -28.06 17.56 -31.10
C TYR A 671 -27.68 16.37 -31.99
N LYS A 672 -26.72 15.53 -31.56
CA LYS A 672 -26.29 14.32 -32.29
C LYS A 672 -27.38 13.26 -32.37
N GLU A 673 -28.25 13.18 -31.36
CA GLU A 673 -29.42 12.30 -31.33
C GLU A 673 -30.62 12.85 -32.14
N GLY A 674 -30.47 14.00 -32.81
CA GLY A 674 -31.50 14.62 -33.64
C GLY A 674 -32.56 15.43 -32.86
N ASN A 675 -32.39 15.61 -31.56
CA ASN A 675 -33.28 16.39 -30.71
C ASN A 675 -32.84 17.86 -30.65
N PHE A 676 -33.08 18.58 -31.74
CA PHE A 676 -32.63 19.97 -31.91
C PHE A 676 -33.29 20.97 -30.96
N GLU A 677 -34.56 20.76 -30.59
CA GLU A 677 -35.27 21.65 -29.67
C GLU A 677 -34.64 21.63 -28.27
N LYS A 678 -34.36 20.45 -27.71
CA LYS A 678 -33.69 20.35 -26.40
C LYS A 678 -32.27 20.91 -26.43
N ALA A 679 -31.53 20.67 -27.51
CA ALA A 679 -30.20 21.26 -27.68
C ALA A 679 -30.25 22.80 -27.68
N LYS A 680 -31.21 23.36 -28.43
CA LYS A 680 -31.44 24.80 -28.50
C LYS A 680 -31.82 25.40 -27.14
N GLU A 681 -32.75 24.77 -26.40
CA GLU A 681 -33.17 25.22 -25.06
C GLU A 681 -31.97 25.33 -24.10
N ILE A 682 -31.10 24.31 -24.09
CA ILE A 682 -29.90 24.30 -23.24
C ILE A 682 -28.92 25.41 -23.66
N TRP A 683 -28.69 25.62 -24.96
CA TRP A 683 -27.82 26.69 -25.44
C TRP A 683 -28.35 28.11 -25.17
N GLU A 684 -29.66 28.32 -25.30
CA GLU A 684 -30.30 29.60 -24.95
C GLU A 684 -30.13 29.90 -23.46
N LYS A 685 -30.27 28.87 -22.60
CA LYS A 685 -30.01 29.00 -21.17
C LYS A 685 -28.56 29.38 -20.88
N ILE A 686 -27.59 28.68 -21.48
CA ILE A 686 -26.15 29.02 -21.35
C ILE A 686 -25.90 30.47 -21.78
N SER A 687 -26.44 30.89 -22.93
CA SER A 687 -26.26 32.25 -23.45
C SER A 687 -26.81 33.33 -22.50
N LYS A 688 -27.97 33.08 -21.88
CA LYS A 688 -28.58 33.98 -20.90
C LYS A 688 -27.75 34.09 -19.62
N ASP A 689 -27.28 32.95 -19.11
CA ASP A 689 -26.58 32.86 -17.83
C ASP A 689 -25.10 33.28 -17.92
N ALA A 690 -24.49 33.25 -19.11
CA ALA A 690 -23.10 33.63 -19.35
C ALA A 690 -22.80 35.14 -19.26
N LYS A 691 -23.79 35.99 -18.94
CA LYS A 691 -23.57 37.42 -18.73
C LYS A 691 -22.76 37.64 -17.45
N ALA A 692 -21.51 38.10 -17.60
CA ALA A 692 -20.62 38.36 -16.47
C ALA A 692 -21.23 39.41 -15.53
N LYS A 693 -21.38 39.07 -14.25
CA LYS A 693 -21.66 40.06 -13.20
C LYS A 693 -20.39 40.90 -13.00
N PRO A 694 -20.49 42.23 -12.80
CA PRO A 694 -19.31 43.05 -12.57
C PRO A 694 -18.64 42.66 -11.25
N LEU A 695 -17.30 42.71 -11.23
CA LEU A 695 -16.52 42.65 -9.99
C LEU A 695 -16.75 43.95 -9.21
N VAL A 696 -17.27 43.83 -7.98
CA VAL A 696 -17.42 44.94 -7.04
C VAL A 696 -16.45 44.68 -5.90
N LEU A 697 -15.58 45.65 -5.62
CA LEU A 697 -14.62 45.57 -4.54
C LEU A 697 -15.06 46.48 -3.39
N GLU A 698 -15.13 45.92 -2.19
CA GLU A 698 -15.44 46.63 -0.95
C GLU A 698 -14.13 46.86 -0.18
N PHE A 699 -13.82 48.11 0.18
CA PHE A 699 -12.58 48.50 0.85
C PHE A 699 -12.86 49.25 2.14
#